data_AF-A0A0C3C011-F1
#
_entry.id   AF-A0A0C3C011-F1
#
_cell.length_a   1.000
_cell.length_b   1.000
_cell.length_c   1.000
_cell.angle_alpha   90.00
_cell.angle_beta   90.00
_cell.angle_gamma   90.00
#
_symmetry.space_group_name_H-M   'P 1'
#
loop_
_entity.id
_entity.type
_entity.pdbx_description
1 polymer ?
#
loop_
_entity_poly.entity_id
_entity_poly.type
_entity_poly.pdbx_seq_one_letter_code
_entity_poly.pdbx_strand_id
1 'polypeptide(L)'
;MSNCPNVLAHGTCSDPGCPYTHTILTCDPCALVFTTNEAYQLHLTDVKHRNRVSGASVTSHCRICVANITGGRRQWEQHVNGRRHRENASMKGLPPTIAPEPASSTSNSLVCDICQSMIGAHHWDSHIRGGKHQSREAFTKYRNALEVAESDKHDVVVTGLFDFDFVAPSSSALGVQHIASITTSAPFSKCILKEVKLASSQGARTIATRFSVKVVGNARNVTSRTPIQLAICFKEPFIGRYEDRLELVFEDTQLRKEFIIARSLKVIVGNKAEYEALQPKTAYVPRTRSTRKIIPEQDIVEGVKPPALNAIRYIVSLPKATIPTHLHNVLASSETTARVVSTVRKVFMPQNFNSDTYGRHFKHLLWVEEFKSEQDLERYDIPNATLSKHNNYYYLTVPGLAEKRPSVLVGDRILVQQQGAVDGRWYEGHVHVLRQAEVGLCFHGSFDRHPEGRRFHVRFKLNRIPLQRQHQGLDSAFTEDRVLFPMPLHLEPGPIATPSSLRFYNNLILSNLPQLQAVTSIRNLAPGSPPFVLFGPPGTGKTITVVETIQQLLLNHPHAKILACAPSNSAADLIASRLCTSNTSSRNAGLSSDQLFRFYAPSRFKNQVPDALLPYTCTQVDGHFSVPIMARLKAFRVIVSTCVSASFCAAIGMPRGHFTHIFIDEAGQATEPEAFVSIKTMSDSRTNVVLSGDPKQLGPIIRSNVARELGLETSYLERLMENDMYDLKAGYGKCVVKLTKNFRSHDAILHFPNDRFYEGELEQCAEPAAINKYLGSTYLPSKQFPIVFHAVSGKDDREASSPSFFNVDEVLQVKSYVQRLKEDRHFRTTHPSVYCSLADADIGIIAPYHAQCQKLRTALRSVADGIKVGSVEEFQGQERPVIIISTVRSSKEFVEYDLRHTLGFLRILVDLMFVSNVVLFPVAVTRAKALLIVVGDPQVLSLDPLWRSFLNYIYNNGGWTGPDITWDPQAPVDEAGGYDKAVRDTAKLDMNELARRMESMTMAEVDEDADADIRAILVTYSLELRRIHRRTNTIDRLMGAFYFWFSGTTVLHQDAFHRSPNNQSANPEDGLIKCTSIPEPGDTANDLICRLASSSRQSLQDTSSGMEYLERALTLGIAVFQTTPKWGVVKGVS
;
A
#
# COMPACT_ATOMS: atom_id res chain seq x y z
N MET A 1 25.14 -9.37 -13.46
CA MET A 1 25.50 -10.73 -13.91
C MET A 1 24.78 -11.00 -15.22
N SER A 2 25.35 -11.85 -16.07
CA SER A 2 24.72 -12.33 -17.31
C SER A 2 23.74 -13.46 -17.02
N ASN A 3 22.76 -13.64 -17.90
CA ASN A 3 21.79 -14.74 -17.85
C ASN A 3 22.44 -16.05 -18.31
N CYS A 4 21.97 -17.18 -17.77
CA CYS A 4 22.47 -18.47 -18.21
C CYS A 4 22.00 -18.77 -19.64
N PRO A 5 22.91 -19.07 -20.60
CA PRO A 5 22.52 -19.38 -21.98
C PRO A 5 21.57 -20.59 -22.05
N ASN A 6 21.81 -21.62 -21.24
CA ASN A 6 21.03 -22.85 -21.24
C ASN A 6 19.57 -22.59 -20.78
N VAL A 7 19.40 -21.80 -19.70
CA VAL A 7 18.08 -21.37 -19.20
C VAL A 7 17.28 -20.57 -20.23
N LEU A 8 17.96 -19.83 -21.12
CA LEU A 8 17.29 -19.08 -22.20
C LEU A 8 17.06 -19.90 -23.48
N ALA A 9 17.90 -20.91 -23.75
CA ALA A 9 17.83 -21.71 -24.96
C ALA A 9 16.86 -22.89 -24.85
N HIS A 10 16.86 -23.57 -23.70
CA HIS A 10 16.10 -24.78 -23.40
C HIS A 10 15.00 -24.52 -22.35
N GLY A 11 15.36 -23.77 -21.30
CA GLY A 11 14.49 -23.37 -20.18
C GLY A 11 15.16 -23.57 -18.82
N THR A 12 16.12 -24.50 -18.74
CA THR A 12 16.87 -24.84 -17.52
C THR A 12 18.39 -24.88 -17.71
N CYS A 13 19.14 -25.10 -16.62
CA CYS A 13 20.55 -25.44 -16.69
C CYS A 13 20.84 -26.69 -15.85
N SER A 14 21.64 -27.58 -16.41
CA SER A 14 22.14 -28.81 -15.80
C SER A 14 23.43 -28.64 -15.01
N ASP A 15 24.05 -27.45 -15.04
CA ASP A 15 25.27 -27.10 -14.31
C ASP A 15 24.94 -26.55 -12.90
N PRO A 16 25.24 -27.27 -11.81
CA PRO A 16 25.02 -26.78 -10.44
C PRO A 16 26.06 -25.74 -9.99
N GLY A 17 27.16 -25.56 -10.73
CA GLY A 17 28.18 -24.54 -10.48
C GLY A 17 28.02 -23.26 -11.30
N CYS A 18 26.91 -23.12 -12.04
CA CYS A 18 26.77 -22.11 -13.09
C CYS A 18 26.88 -20.67 -12.56
N PRO A 19 27.79 -19.82 -13.07
CA PRO A 19 28.03 -18.46 -12.58
C PRO A 19 27.00 -17.42 -13.09
N TYR A 20 25.93 -17.88 -13.74
CA TYR A 20 24.96 -17.04 -14.44
C TYR A 20 23.58 -17.04 -13.75
N THR A 21 22.77 -16.00 -13.97
CA THR A 21 21.48 -15.87 -13.26
C THR A 21 20.39 -16.76 -13.87
N HIS A 22 19.75 -17.55 -12.99
CA HIS A 22 18.66 -18.50 -13.29
C HIS A 22 17.25 -17.98 -12.93
N THR A 23 17.01 -16.67 -12.92
CA THR A 23 15.68 -16.11 -12.63
C THR A 23 14.93 -15.79 -13.92
N ILE A 24 13.80 -16.48 -14.15
CA ILE A 24 12.81 -16.18 -15.19
C ILE A 24 11.60 -15.52 -14.54
N LEU A 25 11.08 -14.45 -15.15
CA LEU A 25 9.76 -13.86 -14.86
C LEU A 25 9.02 -13.69 -16.19
N THR A 26 7.73 -14.04 -16.23
CA THR A 26 6.95 -14.12 -17.47
C THR A 26 5.82 -13.10 -17.54
N CYS A 27 5.41 -12.73 -18.76
CA CYS A 27 4.30 -11.82 -18.99
C CYS A 27 3.40 -12.33 -20.13
N ASP A 28 2.39 -13.12 -19.81
CA ASP A 28 1.56 -13.82 -20.81
C ASP A 28 0.88 -12.87 -21.83
N PRO A 29 0.24 -11.74 -21.43
CA PRO A 29 -0.39 -10.82 -22.37
C PRO A 29 0.59 -10.12 -23.33
N CYS A 30 1.90 -10.30 -23.12
CA CYS A 30 2.95 -9.73 -23.98
C CYS A 30 3.96 -10.75 -24.48
N ALA A 31 3.84 -12.03 -24.11
CA ALA A 31 4.79 -13.11 -24.31
C ALA A 31 6.25 -12.63 -24.16
N LEU A 32 6.70 -12.35 -22.93
CA LEU A 32 8.07 -11.89 -22.68
C LEU A 32 8.62 -12.50 -21.38
N VAL A 33 9.84 -13.04 -21.45
CA VAL A 33 10.71 -13.39 -20.32
C VAL A 33 11.56 -12.18 -19.89
N PHE A 34 11.63 -11.96 -18.59
CA PHE A 34 12.46 -10.95 -17.93
C PHE A 34 13.39 -11.61 -16.94
N THR A 35 14.63 -11.10 -16.84
CA THR A 35 15.67 -11.71 -16.01
C THR A 35 16.07 -10.88 -14.79
N THR A 36 15.41 -9.73 -14.61
CA THR A 36 15.33 -9.00 -13.33
C THR A 36 13.88 -8.58 -13.10
N ASN A 37 13.44 -8.49 -11.82
CA ASN A 37 12.09 -8.02 -11.52
C ASN A 37 11.88 -6.56 -11.95
N GLU A 38 12.92 -5.73 -11.84
CA GLU A 38 12.91 -4.34 -12.31
C GLU A 38 12.55 -4.24 -13.80
N ALA A 39 13.11 -5.10 -14.65
CA ALA A 39 12.79 -5.14 -16.08
C ALA A 39 11.35 -5.64 -16.35
N TYR A 40 10.85 -6.61 -15.57
CA TYR A 40 9.48 -7.09 -15.67
C TYR A 40 8.46 -6.00 -15.29
N GLN A 41 8.68 -5.33 -14.16
CA GLN A 41 7.77 -4.32 -13.65
C GLN A 41 7.77 -3.03 -14.49
N LEU A 42 8.95 -2.63 -15.00
CA LEU A 42 9.07 -1.56 -16.01
C LEU A 42 8.33 -1.93 -17.30
N HIS A 43 8.23 -3.22 -17.64
CA HIS A 43 7.41 -3.67 -18.75
C HIS A 43 5.90 -3.64 -18.45
N LEU A 44 5.44 -4.09 -17.29
CA LEU A 44 4.01 -4.03 -16.92
C LEU A 44 3.45 -2.60 -16.95
N THR A 45 4.31 -1.61 -16.71
CA THR A 45 3.97 -0.18 -16.78
C THR A 45 4.14 0.45 -18.17
N ASP A 46 4.71 -0.27 -19.16
CA ASP A 46 4.86 0.21 -20.54
C ASP A 46 3.49 0.40 -21.21
N VAL A 47 3.32 1.52 -21.93
CA VAL A 47 2.16 1.77 -22.80
C VAL A 47 1.94 0.63 -23.79
N LYS A 48 3.02 -0.04 -24.24
CA LYS A 48 2.96 -1.20 -25.13
C LYS A 48 2.36 -2.44 -24.47
N HIS A 49 2.58 -2.64 -23.16
CA HIS A 49 1.91 -3.69 -22.39
C HIS A 49 0.41 -3.41 -22.30
N ARG A 50 0.05 -2.21 -21.83
CA ARG A 50 -1.35 -1.77 -21.72
C ARG A 50 -2.11 -1.83 -23.05
N ASN A 51 -1.45 -1.52 -24.17
CA ASN A 51 -2.04 -1.58 -25.51
C ASN A 51 -2.26 -3.03 -26.01
N ARG A 52 -1.51 -4.01 -25.51
CA ARG A 52 -1.77 -5.45 -25.77
C ARG A 52 -2.92 -5.98 -24.92
N VAL A 53 -2.90 -5.71 -23.61
CA VAL A 53 -3.97 -6.12 -22.67
C VAL A 53 -5.34 -5.57 -23.09
N SER A 54 -5.39 -4.43 -23.78
CA SER A 54 -6.61 -3.82 -24.32
C SER A 54 -6.93 -4.19 -25.78
N GLY A 55 -6.19 -5.11 -26.41
CA GLY A 55 -6.37 -5.54 -27.81
C GLY A 55 -6.05 -4.47 -28.87
N ALA A 56 -5.55 -3.30 -28.45
CA ALA A 56 -5.29 -2.14 -29.31
C ALA A 56 -4.03 -2.29 -30.19
N SER A 57 -3.23 -3.34 -30.00
CA SER A 57 -2.05 -3.65 -30.82
C SER A 57 -2.30 -4.67 -31.95
N VAL A 58 -3.50 -5.24 -32.07
CA VAL A 58 -3.78 -6.27 -33.08
C VAL A 58 -3.74 -5.67 -34.49
N THR A 59 -3.12 -6.38 -35.43
CA THR A 59 -3.09 -6.04 -36.85
C THR A 59 -3.95 -7.03 -37.64
N SER A 60 -4.77 -6.52 -38.55
CA SER A 60 -5.66 -7.34 -39.40
C SER A 60 -5.50 -6.99 -40.87
N HIS A 61 -5.55 -7.98 -41.76
CA HIS A 61 -5.47 -7.77 -43.20
C HIS A 61 -6.84 -7.44 -43.82
N CYS A 62 -6.85 -6.49 -44.74
CA CYS A 62 -7.98 -6.15 -45.60
C CYS A 62 -7.70 -6.53 -47.06
N ARG A 63 -8.28 -7.64 -47.52
CA ARG A 63 -8.21 -8.11 -48.92
C ARG A 63 -8.75 -7.12 -49.97
N ILE A 64 -9.68 -6.23 -49.59
CA ILE A 64 -10.24 -5.23 -50.51
C ILE A 64 -9.20 -4.14 -50.79
N CYS A 65 -8.55 -3.60 -49.75
CA CYS A 65 -7.51 -2.57 -49.89
C CYS A 65 -6.09 -3.14 -50.06
N VAL A 66 -5.90 -4.45 -49.92
CA VAL A 66 -4.60 -5.15 -49.88
C VAL A 66 -3.66 -4.51 -48.84
N ALA A 67 -4.23 -4.20 -47.66
CA ALA A 67 -3.59 -3.39 -46.63
C ALA A 67 -3.77 -4.00 -45.24
N ASN A 68 -2.73 -3.89 -44.41
CA ASN A 68 -2.73 -4.36 -43.02
C ASN A 68 -3.02 -3.18 -42.07
N ILE A 69 -3.99 -3.35 -41.17
CA ILE A 69 -4.57 -2.31 -40.32
C ILE A 69 -4.20 -2.59 -38.85
N THR A 70 -3.29 -1.80 -38.29
CA THR A 70 -2.76 -1.98 -36.92
C THR A 70 -3.47 -1.07 -35.93
N GLY A 71 -4.27 -1.65 -35.04
CA GLY A 71 -5.01 -0.88 -34.03
C GLY A 71 -6.20 -1.57 -33.37
N GLY A 72 -6.33 -2.89 -33.56
CA GLY A 72 -7.48 -3.66 -33.12
C GLY A 72 -8.80 -3.22 -33.77
N ARG A 73 -9.90 -3.73 -33.19
CA ARG A 73 -11.27 -3.60 -33.71
C ARG A 73 -11.67 -2.16 -34.05
N ARG A 74 -11.27 -1.17 -33.24
CA ARG A 74 -11.64 0.24 -33.46
C ARG A 74 -11.03 0.83 -34.74
N GLN A 75 -9.78 0.53 -35.05
CA GLN A 75 -9.16 1.00 -36.31
C GLN A 75 -9.66 0.19 -37.51
N TRP A 76 -9.97 -1.09 -37.33
CA TRP A 76 -10.64 -1.90 -38.37
C TRP A 76 -12.00 -1.32 -38.75
N GLU A 77 -12.84 -0.99 -37.77
CA GLU A 77 -14.16 -0.38 -37.99
C GLU A 77 -14.05 1.02 -38.63
N GLN A 78 -13.00 1.80 -38.31
CA GLN A 78 -12.71 3.07 -38.99
C GLN A 78 -12.24 2.87 -40.44
N HIS A 79 -11.40 1.86 -40.71
CA HIS A 79 -10.92 1.52 -42.05
C HIS A 79 -12.07 1.09 -42.97
N VAL A 80 -12.90 0.15 -42.52
CA VAL A 80 -14.04 -0.39 -43.29
C VAL A 80 -15.11 0.67 -43.56
N ASN A 81 -15.28 1.64 -42.65
CA ASN A 81 -16.16 2.80 -42.88
C ASN A 81 -15.51 3.93 -43.69
N GLY A 82 -14.21 3.85 -43.97
CA GLY A 82 -13.47 4.87 -44.71
C GLY A 82 -13.89 4.95 -46.18
N ARG A 83 -14.03 6.18 -46.69
CA ARG A 83 -14.40 6.48 -48.09
C ARG A 83 -13.60 5.65 -49.10
N ARG A 84 -12.27 5.63 -48.97
CA ARG A 84 -11.33 4.92 -49.86
C ARG A 84 -11.53 3.39 -49.86
N HIS A 85 -11.96 2.79 -48.75
CA HIS A 85 -12.29 1.36 -48.68
C HIS A 85 -13.60 1.07 -49.41
N ARG A 86 -14.62 1.93 -49.24
CA ARG A 86 -15.91 1.81 -49.93
C ARG A 86 -15.78 2.02 -51.44
N GLU A 87 -14.94 2.97 -51.87
CA GLU A 87 -14.58 3.18 -53.28
C GLU A 87 -13.87 1.94 -53.86
N ASN A 88 -12.87 1.38 -53.17
CA ASN A 88 -12.19 0.14 -53.56
C ASN A 88 -13.13 -1.08 -53.59
N ALA A 89 -14.06 -1.19 -52.65
CA ALA A 89 -15.06 -2.26 -52.61
C ALA A 89 -15.99 -2.18 -53.83
N SER A 90 -16.49 -0.97 -54.13
CA SER A 90 -17.33 -0.70 -55.29
C SER A 90 -16.63 -0.99 -56.62
N MET A 91 -15.36 -0.59 -56.78
CA MET A 91 -14.56 -0.87 -57.98
C MET A 91 -14.25 -2.36 -58.17
N LYS A 92 -14.27 -3.15 -57.08
CA LYS A 92 -14.05 -4.61 -57.12
C LYS A 92 -15.35 -5.44 -57.12
N GLY A 93 -16.52 -4.81 -57.10
CA GLY A 93 -17.82 -5.50 -57.03
C GLY A 93 -18.05 -6.27 -55.73
N LEU A 94 -17.35 -5.92 -54.64
CA LEU A 94 -17.40 -6.64 -53.36
C LEU A 94 -18.22 -5.86 -52.31
N PRO A 95 -18.93 -6.55 -51.38
CA PRO A 95 -19.59 -5.89 -50.27
C PRO A 95 -18.56 -5.19 -49.38
N PRO A 96 -18.81 -3.95 -48.92
CA PRO A 96 -17.84 -3.18 -48.14
C PRO A 96 -17.58 -3.78 -46.75
N THR A 97 -18.55 -4.49 -46.18
CA THR A 97 -18.42 -5.23 -44.91
C THR A 97 -17.64 -6.53 -45.14
N ILE A 98 -16.42 -6.59 -44.65
CA ILE A 98 -15.58 -7.79 -44.61
C ILE A 98 -15.11 -8.10 -43.19
N ALA A 99 -14.88 -9.39 -42.91
CA ALA A 99 -14.21 -9.83 -41.69
C ALA A 99 -12.71 -9.46 -41.72
N PRO A 100 -12.10 -9.20 -40.55
CA PRO A 100 -10.64 -9.06 -40.45
C PRO A 100 -9.97 -10.42 -40.66
N GLU A 101 -9.06 -10.49 -41.64
CA GLU A 101 -8.19 -11.64 -41.84
C GLU A 101 -6.90 -11.48 -41.01
N PRO A 102 -6.15 -12.56 -40.71
CA PRO A 102 -4.83 -12.45 -40.07
C PRO A 102 -3.90 -11.54 -40.86
N ALA A 103 -2.98 -10.85 -40.19
CA ALA A 103 -2.01 -9.99 -40.86
C ALA A 103 -1.18 -10.80 -41.86
N SER A 104 -1.07 -10.32 -43.10
CA SER A 104 -0.35 -11.00 -44.18
C SER A 104 0.97 -10.29 -44.54
N SER A 105 1.98 -11.08 -44.88
CA SER A 105 3.26 -10.60 -45.39
C SER A 105 3.09 -9.93 -46.77
N THR A 106 3.88 -8.89 -47.01
CA THR A 106 3.94 -8.15 -48.28
C THR A 106 5.39 -8.09 -48.76
N SER A 107 5.64 -7.69 -50.01
CA SER A 107 6.99 -7.62 -50.59
C SER A 107 8.00 -6.78 -49.79
N ASN A 108 7.53 -5.79 -49.01
CA ASN A 108 8.37 -4.94 -48.17
C ASN A 108 8.27 -5.24 -46.67
N SER A 109 7.40 -6.16 -46.23
CA SER A 109 7.20 -6.45 -44.81
C SER A 109 6.76 -7.89 -44.50
N LEU A 110 7.43 -8.50 -43.54
CA LEU A 110 7.17 -9.86 -43.07
C LEU A 110 6.39 -9.81 -41.74
N VAL A 111 5.52 -10.79 -41.51
CA VAL A 111 4.85 -10.97 -40.21
C VAL A 111 5.67 -11.94 -39.36
N CYS A 112 5.93 -11.56 -38.11
CA CYS A 112 6.54 -12.46 -37.13
C CYS A 112 5.48 -13.00 -36.18
N ASP A 113 5.25 -14.31 -36.20
CA ASP A 113 4.22 -14.99 -35.40
C ASP A 113 4.57 -14.97 -33.91
N ILE A 114 5.84 -15.27 -33.57
CA ILE A 114 6.38 -15.16 -32.21
C ILE A 114 6.13 -13.76 -31.62
N CYS A 115 6.26 -12.70 -32.42
CA CYS A 115 6.07 -11.33 -31.95
C CYS A 115 4.67 -10.73 -32.18
N GLN A 116 3.81 -11.42 -32.93
CA GLN A 116 2.53 -10.95 -33.44
C GLN A 116 2.61 -9.51 -33.99
N SER A 117 3.61 -9.28 -34.85
CA SER A 117 3.93 -7.94 -35.37
C SER A 117 4.51 -7.99 -36.77
N MET A 118 4.07 -7.05 -37.62
CA MET A 118 4.69 -6.78 -38.92
C MET A 118 6.04 -6.06 -38.74
N ILE A 119 7.05 -6.52 -39.49
CA ILE A 119 8.43 -6.02 -39.51
C ILE A 119 8.81 -5.74 -40.96
N GLY A 120 9.49 -4.62 -41.24
CA GLY A 120 10.02 -4.36 -42.59
C GLY A 120 11.04 -5.44 -42.99
N ALA A 121 11.01 -5.93 -44.23
CA ALA A 121 11.84 -7.06 -44.65
C ALA A 121 13.35 -6.81 -44.41
N HIS A 122 13.82 -5.58 -44.66
CA HIS A 122 15.18 -5.09 -44.38
C HIS A 122 15.54 -5.00 -42.88
N HIS A 123 14.58 -5.14 -41.97
CA HIS A 123 14.78 -5.16 -40.52
C HIS A 123 14.53 -6.53 -39.88
N TRP A 124 14.13 -7.55 -40.65
CA TRP A 124 13.80 -8.89 -40.16
C TRP A 124 14.93 -9.53 -39.35
N ASP A 125 16.12 -9.53 -39.94
CA ASP A 125 17.37 -10.01 -39.35
C ASP A 125 17.74 -9.32 -38.03
N SER A 126 17.50 -8.02 -37.95
CA SER A 126 17.74 -7.22 -36.74
C SER A 126 16.64 -7.42 -35.70
N HIS A 127 15.43 -7.78 -36.12
CA HIS A 127 14.30 -8.09 -35.25
C HIS A 127 14.50 -9.42 -34.53
N ILE A 128 14.86 -10.50 -35.25
CA ILE A 128 15.10 -11.82 -34.64
C ILE A 128 16.27 -11.77 -33.66
N ARG A 129 17.36 -11.09 -34.03
CA ARG A 129 18.53 -10.85 -33.14
C ARG A 129 18.27 -9.82 -32.03
N GLY A 130 17.08 -9.23 -31.97
CA GLY A 130 16.71 -8.28 -30.92
C GLY A 130 16.22 -8.98 -29.66
N GLY A 131 16.72 -8.60 -28.48
CA GLY A 131 16.38 -9.27 -27.20
C GLY A 131 14.88 -9.32 -26.86
N LYS A 132 14.03 -8.47 -27.45
CA LYS A 132 12.56 -8.53 -27.31
C LYS A 132 11.88 -9.63 -28.16
N HIS A 133 12.58 -10.22 -29.12
CA HIS A 133 12.17 -11.41 -29.85
C HIS A 133 12.64 -12.68 -29.12
N GLN A 134 13.92 -12.75 -28.74
CA GLN A 134 14.48 -13.85 -27.95
C GLN A 134 13.74 -14.06 -26.61
N SER A 135 13.37 -12.96 -25.94
CA SER A 135 12.53 -12.98 -24.74
C SER A 135 11.11 -13.54 -24.97
N ARG A 136 10.57 -13.46 -26.20
CA ARG A 136 9.30 -14.13 -26.59
C ARG A 136 9.51 -15.61 -26.85
N GLU A 137 10.56 -15.93 -27.60
CA GLU A 137 10.91 -17.29 -27.96
C GLU A 137 11.10 -18.15 -26.70
N ALA A 138 11.84 -17.64 -25.71
CA ALA A 138 12.01 -18.28 -24.40
C ALA A 138 10.69 -18.41 -23.61
N PHE A 139 9.80 -17.41 -23.66
CA PHE A 139 8.48 -17.50 -23.05
C PHE A 139 7.65 -18.62 -23.68
N THR A 140 7.61 -18.70 -25.01
CA THR A 140 6.87 -19.73 -25.74
C THR A 140 7.42 -21.12 -25.45
N LYS A 141 8.75 -21.30 -25.40
CA LYS A 141 9.37 -22.58 -24.99
C LYS A 141 8.93 -23.01 -23.60
N TYR A 142 9.04 -22.14 -22.60
CA TYR A 142 8.63 -22.43 -21.22
C TYR A 142 7.14 -22.77 -21.10
N ARG A 143 6.27 -21.97 -21.75
CA ARG A 143 4.82 -22.20 -21.71
C ARG A 143 4.43 -23.52 -22.37
N ASN A 144 5.04 -23.85 -23.51
CA ASN A 144 4.83 -25.11 -24.20
C ASN A 144 5.33 -26.30 -23.36
N ALA A 145 6.48 -26.18 -22.68
CA ALA A 145 6.99 -27.24 -21.80
C ALA A 145 6.04 -27.54 -20.62
N LEU A 146 5.39 -26.51 -20.07
CA LEU A 146 4.42 -26.68 -18.98
C LEU A 146 3.08 -27.25 -19.47
N GLU A 147 2.55 -26.81 -20.62
CA GLU A 147 1.38 -27.43 -21.25
C GLU A 147 1.64 -28.89 -21.66
N VAL A 148 2.85 -29.21 -22.13
CA VAL A 148 3.31 -30.59 -22.38
C VAL A 148 3.44 -31.38 -21.07
N ALA A 149 3.82 -30.77 -19.95
CA ALA A 149 3.86 -31.47 -18.65
C ALA A 149 2.46 -31.84 -18.11
N GLU A 150 1.44 -31.07 -18.47
CA GLU A 150 0.04 -31.33 -18.09
C GLU A 150 -0.73 -32.17 -19.14
N SER A 151 -0.20 -32.37 -20.35
CA SER A 151 -0.83 -33.23 -21.35
C SER A 151 -0.72 -34.72 -21.00
N ASP A 152 -1.65 -35.51 -21.52
CA ASP A 152 -1.48 -36.97 -21.64
C ASP A 152 -0.35 -37.30 -22.63
N LYS A 153 0.32 -38.45 -22.48
CA LYS A 153 1.57 -38.82 -23.20
C LYS A 153 1.71 -40.34 -23.39
N HIS A 154 2.42 -40.78 -24.43
CA HIS A 154 2.74 -42.20 -24.69
C HIS A 154 1.50 -43.12 -24.58
N ASP A 155 0.38 -42.68 -25.16
CA ASP A 155 -0.93 -43.31 -25.04
C ASP A 155 -1.46 -43.50 -23.60
N VAL A 156 -0.83 -42.92 -22.56
CA VAL A 156 -1.31 -42.94 -21.17
C VAL A 156 -2.25 -41.76 -20.92
N VAL A 157 -3.48 -42.08 -20.52
CA VAL A 157 -4.58 -41.14 -20.31
C VAL A 157 -4.90 -41.04 -18.82
N VAL A 158 -4.76 -39.85 -18.23
CA VAL A 158 -4.94 -39.62 -16.78
C VAL A 158 -6.22 -38.82 -16.53
N THR A 159 -7.29 -39.54 -16.16
CA THR A 159 -8.66 -39.01 -15.97
C THR A 159 -9.07 -39.02 -14.51
N GLY A 160 -9.90 -38.05 -14.07
CA GLY A 160 -10.38 -38.01 -12.69
C GLY A 160 -10.84 -36.62 -12.25
N LEU A 161 -11.43 -36.54 -11.05
CA LEU A 161 -11.69 -35.28 -10.36
C LEU A 161 -10.46 -34.90 -9.53
N PHE A 162 -9.71 -33.91 -10.02
CA PHE A 162 -8.51 -33.37 -9.37
C PHE A 162 -8.80 -32.06 -8.62
N ASP A 163 -9.83 -31.32 -9.04
CA ASP A 163 -10.47 -30.28 -8.25
C ASP A 163 -11.62 -30.90 -7.43
N PHE A 164 -11.73 -30.52 -6.17
CA PHE A 164 -12.75 -30.96 -5.21
C PHE A 164 -13.89 -29.94 -5.06
N ASP A 165 -13.87 -28.82 -5.79
CA ASP A 165 -14.78 -27.67 -5.66
C ASP A 165 -14.86 -27.18 -4.18
N PHE A 166 -16.03 -27.32 -3.56
CA PHE A 166 -16.36 -26.84 -2.22
C PHE A 166 -16.65 -28.03 -1.30
N VAL A 167 -15.82 -28.20 -0.29
CA VAL A 167 -15.98 -29.22 0.75
C VAL A 167 -16.43 -28.57 2.05
N ALA A 168 -17.53 -29.07 2.64
CA ALA A 168 -17.97 -28.61 3.96
C ALA A 168 -16.92 -28.97 5.04
N PRO A 169 -16.60 -28.07 5.99
CA PRO A 169 -15.56 -28.32 7.01
C PRO A 169 -15.74 -29.62 7.80
N SER A 170 -16.99 -30.01 8.10
CA SER A 170 -17.31 -31.28 8.76
C SER A 170 -16.94 -32.51 7.93
N SER A 171 -17.18 -32.49 6.62
CA SER A 171 -16.79 -33.56 5.69
C SER A 171 -15.27 -33.58 5.51
N SER A 172 -14.64 -32.41 5.39
CA SER A 172 -13.18 -32.29 5.28
C SER A 172 -12.44 -32.79 6.53
N ALA A 173 -13.01 -32.58 7.72
CA ALA A 173 -12.50 -33.09 8.99
C ALA A 173 -12.54 -34.62 9.11
N LEU A 174 -13.51 -35.28 8.46
CA LEU A 174 -13.56 -36.74 8.34
C LEU A 174 -12.55 -37.25 7.29
N GLY A 175 -12.40 -36.48 6.20
CA GLY A 175 -11.56 -36.77 5.05
C GLY A 175 -12.42 -37.06 3.82
N VAL A 176 -12.11 -36.41 2.70
CA VAL A 176 -12.81 -36.58 1.41
C VAL A 176 -11.88 -37.24 0.41
N GLN A 177 -12.43 -38.13 -0.42
CA GLN A 177 -11.69 -38.91 -1.39
C GLN A 177 -12.30 -38.75 -2.78
N HIS A 178 -11.44 -38.46 -3.76
CA HIS A 178 -11.74 -38.68 -5.17
C HIS A 178 -10.93 -39.86 -5.72
N ILE A 179 -11.45 -40.46 -6.79
CA ILE A 179 -10.77 -41.54 -7.52
C ILE A 179 -10.42 -41.00 -8.90
N ALA A 180 -9.14 -41.06 -9.25
CA ALA A 180 -8.67 -40.89 -10.61
C ALA A 180 -8.30 -42.26 -11.21
N SER A 181 -8.36 -42.36 -12.54
CA SER A 181 -8.06 -43.54 -13.32
C SER A 181 -6.98 -43.24 -14.36
N ILE A 182 -5.93 -44.07 -14.35
CA ILE A 182 -4.94 -44.12 -15.41
C ILE A 182 -5.32 -45.27 -16.35
N THR A 183 -5.58 -44.95 -17.61
CA THR A 183 -5.85 -45.89 -18.71
C THR A 183 -4.82 -45.71 -19.81
N THR A 184 -4.90 -46.55 -20.87
CA THR A 184 -4.21 -46.26 -22.13
C THR A 184 -5.14 -46.33 -23.32
N SER A 185 -4.95 -45.43 -24.28
CA SER A 185 -5.61 -45.41 -25.59
C SER A 185 -5.13 -46.54 -26.51
N ALA A 186 -3.88 -46.98 -26.37
CA ALA A 186 -3.30 -48.07 -27.17
C ALA A 186 -3.39 -49.42 -26.42
N PRO A 187 -4.10 -50.44 -26.96
CA PRO A 187 -4.26 -51.72 -26.28
C PRO A 187 -2.98 -52.57 -26.16
N PHE A 188 -1.85 -52.09 -26.69
CA PHE A 188 -0.54 -52.75 -26.65
C PHE A 188 0.56 -51.91 -25.98
N SER A 189 0.24 -50.73 -25.42
CA SER A 189 1.20 -49.92 -24.66
C SER A 189 1.84 -50.72 -23.51
N LYS A 190 3.12 -50.47 -23.24
CA LYS A 190 3.87 -51.09 -22.13
C LYS A 190 4.41 -50.06 -21.12
N CYS A 191 3.65 -49.00 -20.90
CA CYS A 191 3.97 -48.03 -19.85
C CYS A 191 3.72 -48.62 -18.44
N ILE A 192 4.62 -48.34 -17.50
CA ILE A 192 4.52 -48.72 -16.10
C ILE A 192 4.51 -47.47 -15.23
N LEU A 193 3.54 -47.35 -14.33
CA LEU A 193 3.53 -46.32 -13.28
C LEU A 193 4.59 -46.65 -12.23
N LYS A 194 5.76 -46.01 -12.35
CA LYS A 194 6.87 -46.14 -11.41
C LYS A 194 6.55 -45.48 -10.08
N GLU A 195 6.10 -44.22 -10.12
CA GLU A 195 6.01 -43.40 -8.91
C GLU A 195 4.84 -42.41 -8.93
N VAL A 196 4.40 -42.01 -7.73
CA VAL A 196 3.30 -41.08 -7.49
C VAL A 196 3.73 -40.13 -6.39
N LYS A 197 3.81 -38.83 -6.68
CA LYS A 197 4.33 -37.79 -5.79
C LYS A 197 3.37 -36.61 -5.66
N LEU A 198 3.50 -35.89 -4.56
CA LEU A 198 2.97 -34.54 -4.40
C LEU A 198 4.14 -33.55 -4.40
N ALA A 199 4.00 -32.41 -5.07
CA ALA A 199 5.05 -31.39 -5.09
C ALA A 199 5.40 -30.91 -3.67
N SER A 200 4.40 -30.80 -2.79
CA SER A 200 4.57 -30.48 -1.37
C SER A 200 5.45 -31.47 -0.57
N SER A 201 5.66 -32.69 -1.08
CA SER A 201 6.50 -33.72 -0.47
C SER A 201 7.99 -33.64 -0.86
N GLN A 202 8.37 -32.71 -1.75
CA GLN A 202 9.75 -32.55 -2.22
C GLN A 202 10.31 -31.15 -1.91
N GLY A 203 11.12 -31.06 -0.85
CA GLY A 203 11.87 -29.85 -0.49
C GLY A 203 12.77 -30.08 0.72
N ALA A 204 13.69 -29.16 0.98
CA ALA A 204 14.63 -29.25 2.12
C ALA A 204 13.95 -29.09 3.50
N ARG A 205 12.65 -28.75 3.53
CA ARG A 205 11.76 -28.84 4.70
C ARG A 205 10.48 -29.55 4.27
N THR A 206 10.17 -30.67 4.91
CA THR A 206 8.97 -31.45 4.62
C THR A 206 7.73 -30.71 5.11
N ILE A 207 6.94 -30.13 4.22
CA ILE A 207 5.66 -29.49 4.57
C ILE A 207 4.62 -30.59 4.83
N ALA A 208 3.85 -30.47 5.92
CA ALA A 208 2.82 -31.44 6.28
C ALA A 208 1.67 -31.41 5.26
N THR A 209 1.67 -32.35 4.31
CA THR A 209 0.77 -32.40 3.14
C THR A 209 -0.67 -32.65 3.57
N ARG A 210 -1.62 -31.84 3.07
CA ARG A 210 -3.08 -32.00 3.35
C ARG A 210 -3.77 -32.93 2.36
N PHE A 211 -3.15 -33.10 1.19
CA PHE A 211 -3.43 -34.18 0.26
C PHE A 211 -2.56 -35.40 0.59
N SER A 212 -3.08 -36.57 0.23
CA SER A 212 -2.37 -37.85 0.20
C SER A 212 -2.90 -38.67 -0.96
N VAL A 213 -2.02 -39.41 -1.66
CA VAL A 213 -2.42 -40.23 -2.81
C VAL A 213 -1.98 -41.67 -2.59
N LYS A 214 -2.88 -42.62 -2.83
CA LYS A 214 -2.63 -44.05 -2.73
C LYS A 214 -3.04 -44.74 -4.03
N VAL A 215 -2.16 -45.56 -4.59
CA VAL A 215 -2.52 -46.46 -5.69
C VAL A 215 -3.36 -47.60 -5.13
N VAL A 216 -4.52 -47.86 -5.75
CA VAL A 216 -5.47 -48.88 -5.29
C VAL A 216 -5.10 -50.23 -5.91
N GLY A 217 -4.60 -51.13 -5.07
CA GLY A 217 -4.11 -52.44 -5.50
C GLY A 217 -2.66 -52.43 -6.01
N ASN A 218 -2.21 -53.58 -6.49
CA ASN A 218 -0.79 -53.83 -6.81
C ASN A 218 -0.44 -53.65 -8.29
N ALA A 219 -1.42 -53.34 -9.16
CA ALA A 219 -1.19 -53.18 -10.60
C ALA A 219 -0.38 -51.90 -10.89
N ARG A 220 0.72 -52.03 -11.63
CA ARG A 220 1.59 -50.92 -12.07
C ARG A 220 1.67 -50.76 -13.58
N ASN A 221 1.37 -51.80 -14.34
CA ASN A 221 1.32 -51.75 -15.80
C ASN A 221 0.03 -51.03 -16.22
N VAL A 222 0.14 -50.00 -17.06
CA VAL A 222 -1.03 -49.31 -17.60
C VAL A 222 -1.69 -50.20 -18.65
N THR A 223 -3.02 -50.37 -18.60
CA THR A 223 -3.75 -51.21 -19.56
C THR A 223 -5.09 -50.59 -19.93
N SER A 224 -5.60 -50.91 -21.12
CA SER A 224 -6.91 -50.44 -21.60
C SER A 224 -8.10 -51.20 -20.98
N ARG A 225 -7.87 -52.37 -20.38
CA ARG A 225 -8.93 -53.22 -19.78
C ARG A 225 -9.06 -53.09 -18.27
N THR A 226 -7.97 -52.78 -17.57
CA THR A 226 -7.94 -52.64 -16.11
C THR A 226 -7.23 -51.33 -15.75
N PRO A 227 -7.98 -50.25 -15.43
CA PRO A 227 -7.38 -48.96 -15.09
C PRO A 227 -6.64 -49.04 -13.75
N ILE A 228 -5.50 -48.36 -13.64
CA ILE A 228 -4.86 -48.13 -12.35
C ILE A 228 -5.66 -47.04 -11.65
N GLN A 229 -6.26 -47.35 -10.50
CA GLN A 229 -7.01 -46.36 -9.71
C GLN A 229 -6.09 -45.66 -8.70
N LEU A 230 -6.23 -44.34 -8.60
CA LEU A 230 -5.58 -43.47 -7.62
C LEU A 230 -6.63 -42.96 -6.65
N ALA A 231 -6.53 -43.33 -5.38
CA ALA A 231 -7.29 -42.71 -4.30
C ALA A 231 -6.58 -41.42 -3.88
N ILE A 232 -7.16 -40.27 -4.23
CA ILE A 232 -6.68 -38.94 -3.84
C ILE A 232 -7.52 -38.52 -2.64
N CYS A 233 -6.92 -38.50 -1.45
CA CYS A 233 -7.58 -38.19 -0.20
C CYS A 233 -7.09 -36.85 0.35
N PHE A 234 -8.03 -35.96 0.66
CA PHE A 234 -7.78 -34.67 1.30
C PHE A 234 -8.42 -34.63 2.69
N LYS A 235 -7.73 -34.06 3.68
CA LYS A 235 -8.24 -33.95 5.05
C LYS A 235 -7.75 -32.68 5.75
N GLU A 236 -8.68 -31.75 6.01
CA GLU A 236 -8.38 -30.46 6.64
C GLU A 236 -9.64 -29.85 7.30
N PRO A 237 -9.77 -29.84 8.64
CA PRO A 237 -10.94 -29.25 9.31
C PRO A 237 -11.09 -27.73 9.17
N PHE A 238 -10.04 -26.98 8.79
CA PHE A 238 -10.08 -25.51 8.79
C PHE A 238 -10.55 -24.89 7.47
N ILE A 239 -11.26 -23.76 7.58
CA ILE A 239 -11.72 -22.97 6.41
C ILE A 239 -10.52 -22.38 5.68
N GLY A 240 -10.50 -22.52 4.35
CA GLY A 240 -9.42 -22.04 3.51
C GLY A 240 -9.37 -22.73 2.14
N ARG A 241 -8.33 -22.39 1.37
CA ARG A 241 -8.05 -22.93 0.04
C ARG A 241 -6.74 -23.68 0.10
N TYR A 242 -6.71 -24.85 -0.51
CA TYR A 242 -5.57 -25.75 -0.47
C TYR A 242 -5.30 -26.25 -1.88
N GLU A 243 -4.08 -25.99 -2.35
CA GLU A 243 -3.61 -26.40 -3.67
C GLU A 243 -2.31 -27.19 -3.55
N ASP A 244 -2.12 -28.17 -4.45
CA ASP A 244 -0.92 -28.99 -4.57
C ASP A 244 -0.78 -29.44 -6.03
N ARG A 245 0.27 -30.18 -6.37
CA ARG A 245 0.43 -30.83 -7.69
C ARG A 245 0.78 -32.29 -7.53
N LEU A 246 -0.02 -33.14 -8.16
CA LEU A 246 0.23 -34.55 -8.34
C LEU A 246 1.20 -34.75 -9.51
N GLU A 247 2.31 -35.42 -9.26
CA GLU A 247 3.33 -35.80 -10.25
C GLU A 247 3.31 -37.32 -10.41
N LEU A 248 2.97 -37.81 -11.61
CA LEU A 248 2.93 -39.23 -11.95
C LEU A 248 4.13 -39.57 -12.84
N VAL A 249 5.00 -40.44 -12.36
CA VAL A 249 6.22 -40.87 -13.08
C VAL A 249 5.95 -42.22 -13.74
N PHE A 250 6.08 -42.24 -15.07
CA PHE A 250 5.90 -43.42 -15.90
C PHE A 250 7.21 -43.83 -16.57
N GLU A 251 7.39 -45.11 -16.85
CA GLU A 251 8.42 -45.66 -17.73
C GLU A 251 7.76 -46.34 -18.91
N ASP A 252 8.11 -45.97 -20.14
CA ASP A 252 7.81 -46.79 -21.31
C ASP A 252 8.88 -47.90 -21.43
N THR A 253 8.47 -49.16 -21.30
CA THR A 253 9.43 -50.29 -21.32
C THR A 253 9.83 -50.76 -22.73
N GLN A 254 9.24 -50.21 -23.79
CA GLN A 254 9.70 -50.40 -25.17
C GLN A 254 10.78 -49.37 -25.53
N LEU A 255 10.57 -48.11 -25.17
CA LEU A 255 11.49 -46.99 -25.42
C LEU A 255 12.60 -46.87 -24.37
N ARG A 256 12.39 -47.43 -23.16
CA ARG A 256 13.23 -47.25 -21.95
C ARG A 256 13.40 -45.78 -21.54
N LYS A 257 12.36 -44.97 -21.78
CA LYS A 257 12.31 -43.55 -21.41
C LYS A 257 11.35 -43.34 -20.24
N GLU A 258 11.74 -42.52 -19.28
CA GLU A 258 10.86 -42.07 -18.20
C GLU A 258 10.20 -40.74 -18.57
N PHE A 259 8.91 -40.59 -18.26
CA PHE A 259 8.16 -39.36 -18.51
C PHE A 259 7.20 -39.04 -17.37
N ILE A 260 6.88 -37.76 -17.21
CA ILE A 260 5.94 -37.25 -16.21
C ILE A 260 4.66 -36.73 -16.86
N ILE A 261 3.53 -37.08 -16.24
CA ILE A 261 2.24 -36.41 -16.42
C ILE A 261 1.88 -35.75 -15.08
N ALA A 262 1.56 -34.45 -15.12
CA ALA A 262 1.19 -33.67 -13.94
C ALA A 262 -0.32 -33.34 -13.89
N ARG A 263 -0.85 -33.17 -12.67
CA ARG A 263 -2.22 -32.67 -12.41
C ARG A 263 -2.22 -31.73 -11.21
N SER A 264 -2.82 -30.55 -11.34
CA SER A 264 -3.07 -29.66 -10.18
C SER A 264 -4.20 -30.24 -9.32
N LEU A 265 -4.01 -30.24 -7.99
CA LEU A 265 -5.03 -30.59 -7.00
C LEU A 265 -5.53 -29.32 -6.32
N LYS A 266 -6.85 -29.16 -6.16
CA LYS A 266 -7.46 -27.96 -5.57
C LYS A 266 -8.67 -28.31 -4.69
N VAL A 267 -8.80 -27.62 -3.56
CA VAL A 267 -9.95 -27.73 -2.62
C VAL A 267 -10.26 -26.36 -2.02
N ILE A 268 -11.55 -26.00 -1.94
CA ILE A 268 -12.04 -24.91 -1.09
C ILE A 268 -12.83 -25.50 0.09
N VAL A 269 -12.32 -25.36 1.31
CA VAL A 269 -13.01 -25.79 2.53
C VAL A 269 -13.89 -24.66 3.04
N GLY A 270 -15.22 -24.79 2.94
CA GLY A 270 -16.16 -23.73 3.31
C GLY A 270 -17.61 -24.01 2.92
N ASN A 271 -18.48 -23.02 3.12
CA ASN A 271 -19.89 -23.08 2.76
C ASN A 271 -20.13 -22.41 1.39
N LYS A 272 -20.39 -23.22 0.35
CA LYS A 272 -20.60 -22.77 -1.03
C LYS A 272 -21.68 -21.68 -1.15
N ALA A 273 -22.82 -21.83 -0.50
CA ALA A 273 -23.93 -20.89 -0.63
C ALA A 273 -23.62 -19.52 0.01
N GLU A 274 -22.90 -19.50 1.14
CA GLU A 274 -22.48 -18.24 1.78
C GLU A 274 -21.33 -17.58 1.03
N TYR A 275 -20.42 -18.39 0.45
CA TYR A 275 -19.38 -17.91 -0.45
C TYR A 275 -19.98 -17.24 -1.69
N GLU A 276 -20.91 -17.91 -2.37
CA GLU A 276 -21.58 -17.42 -3.58
C GLU A 276 -22.37 -16.12 -3.35
N ALA A 277 -22.85 -15.90 -2.12
CA ALA A 277 -23.50 -14.65 -1.71
C ALA A 277 -22.52 -13.49 -1.41
N LEU A 278 -21.25 -13.80 -1.11
CA LEU A 278 -20.22 -12.84 -0.68
C LEU A 278 -19.12 -12.57 -1.73
N GLN A 279 -18.99 -13.40 -2.77
CA GLN A 279 -18.05 -13.21 -3.88
C GLN A 279 -18.23 -11.86 -4.62
N PRO A 280 -17.31 -11.45 -5.52
CA PRO A 280 -17.50 -10.24 -6.32
C PRO A 280 -18.69 -10.39 -7.27
N LYS A 281 -19.69 -9.50 -7.20
CA LYS A 281 -20.84 -9.48 -8.14
C LYS A 281 -20.45 -9.00 -9.54
N THR A 282 -19.28 -8.41 -9.68
CA THR A 282 -18.71 -7.98 -10.96
C THR A 282 -17.18 -7.99 -10.84
N ALA A 283 -16.51 -8.55 -11.85
CA ALA A 283 -15.05 -8.61 -11.90
C ALA A 283 -14.41 -7.21 -11.77
N TYR A 284 -13.19 -7.15 -11.23
CA TYR A 284 -12.49 -5.90 -11.05
C TYR A 284 -12.06 -5.27 -12.38
N VAL A 285 -12.56 -4.07 -12.66
CA VAL A 285 -12.17 -3.22 -13.77
C VAL A 285 -11.50 -1.97 -13.20
N PRO A 286 -10.18 -1.76 -13.40
CA PRO A 286 -9.50 -0.56 -12.94
C PRO A 286 -10.19 0.71 -13.46
N ARG A 287 -10.51 1.66 -12.57
CA ARG A 287 -11.02 2.97 -12.99
C ARG A 287 -10.01 3.61 -13.93
N THR A 288 -10.38 3.78 -15.20
CA THR A 288 -9.65 4.64 -16.11
C THR A 288 -9.59 6.02 -15.45
N ARG A 289 -8.39 6.53 -15.15
CA ARG A 289 -8.24 7.90 -14.63
C ARG A 289 -8.77 8.84 -15.72
N SER A 290 -9.97 9.36 -15.52
CA SER A 290 -10.49 10.47 -16.30
C SER A 290 -9.63 11.68 -15.97
N THR A 291 -8.62 11.96 -16.81
CA THR A 291 -7.97 13.26 -16.80
C THR A 291 -9.07 14.30 -16.93
N ARG A 292 -9.20 15.17 -15.92
CA ARG A 292 -10.17 16.26 -15.90
C ARG A 292 -9.98 17.05 -17.19
N LYS A 293 -10.89 16.90 -18.16
CA LYS A 293 -10.93 17.79 -19.32
C LYS A 293 -10.93 19.20 -18.75
N ILE A 294 -10.02 20.04 -19.24
CA ILE A 294 -9.85 21.43 -18.79
C ILE A 294 -10.99 22.27 -19.39
N ILE A 295 -12.23 21.89 -19.07
CA ILE A 295 -13.39 22.76 -19.08
C ILE A 295 -13.17 23.66 -17.87
N PRO A 296 -12.84 24.95 -18.09
CA PRO A 296 -12.45 25.84 -17.02
C PRO A 296 -13.65 26.15 -16.11
N GLU A 297 -13.36 26.71 -14.94
CA GLU A 297 -14.37 27.08 -13.95
C GLU A 297 -14.40 28.61 -13.86
N GLN A 298 -15.00 29.23 -14.87
CA GLN A 298 -14.97 30.68 -15.11
C GLN A 298 -16.23 31.38 -14.61
N ASP A 299 -17.42 30.88 -15.00
CA ASP A 299 -18.72 31.41 -14.58
C ASP A 299 -19.35 30.44 -13.56
N ILE A 300 -18.91 30.52 -12.30
CA ILE A 300 -19.54 29.79 -11.20
C ILE A 300 -20.66 30.66 -10.62
N VAL A 301 -21.91 30.24 -10.82
CA VAL A 301 -23.08 30.86 -10.20
C VAL A 301 -23.20 30.34 -8.75
N GLU A 302 -22.93 31.21 -7.76
CA GLU A 302 -22.94 30.85 -6.33
C GLU A 302 -24.30 30.30 -5.85
N GLY A 303 -24.23 29.29 -4.98
CA GLY A 303 -25.41 28.63 -4.42
C GLY A 303 -26.02 29.37 -3.22
N VAL A 304 -27.27 29.02 -2.88
CA VAL A 304 -27.84 29.40 -1.57
C VAL A 304 -27.13 28.60 -0.49
N LYS A 305 -26.64 29.26 0.57
CA LYS A 305 -25.90 28.62 1.68
C LYS A 305 -26.87 28.16 2.78
N PRO A 306 -26.65 26.99 3.42
CA PRO A 306 -27.57 26.46 4.43
C PRO A 306 -27.64 27.36 5.68
N PRO A 307 -28.83 27.54 6.31
CA PRO A 307 -29.03 28.42 7.45
C PRO A 307 -28.03 28.24 8.59
N ALA A 308 -27.63 26.99 8.86
CA ALA A 308 -26.56 26.62 9.79
C ALA A 308 -25.32 27.53 9.74
N LEU A 309 -24.86 27.93 8.55
CA LEU A 309 -23.63 28.73 8.40
C LEU A 309 -23.81 30.18 8.91
N ASN A 310 -25.05 30.66 9.03
CA ASN A 310 -25.40 31.97 9.58
C ASN A 310 -25.66 31.93 11.10
N ALA A 311 -25.71 30.74 11.72
CA ALA A 311 -26.04 30.59 13.13
C ALA A 311 -24.99 31.18 14.10
N ILE A 312 -23.81 31.58 13.61
CA ILE A 312 -22.77 32.25 14.40
C ILE A 312 -22.32 33.52 13.68
N ARG A 313 -22.51 34.69 14.32
CA ARG A 313 -22.01 35.97 13.82
C ARG A 313 -20.52 36.11 14.10
N TYR A 314 -19.69 35.62 13.19
CA TYR A 314 -18.25 35.89 13.20
C TYR A 314 -17.96 37.38 12.94
N ILE A 315 -16.98 37.92 13.68
CA ILE A 315 -16.49 39.30 13.55
C ILE A 315 -15.19 39.32 12.75
N VAL A 316 -14.32 38.32 12.94
CA VAL A 316 -13.06 38.17 12.21
C VAL A 316 -13.27 37.40 10.91
N SER A 317 -12.93 38.01 9.78
CA SER A 317 -12.99 37.38 8.45
C SER A 317 -11.98 36.22 8.32
N LEU A 318 -12.32 35.22 7.50
CA LEU A 318 -11.44 34.11 7.17
C LEU A 318 -10.43 34.51 6.09
N PRO A 319 -9.14 34.12 6.20
CA PRO A 319 -8.17 34.34 5.14
C PRO A 319 -8.51 33.49 3.91
N LYS A 320 -8.44 34.08 2.72
CA LYS A 320 -8.65 33.33 1.46
C LYS A 320 -7.65 32.18 1.32
N ALA A 321 -6.39 32.40 1.73
CA ALA A 321 -5.32 31.41 1.82
C ALA A 321 -5.20 30.51 0.57
N THR A 322 -5.22 31.10 -0.62
CA THR A 322 -5.07 30.39 -1.91
C THR A 322 -3.66 29.84 -2.09
N ILE A 323 -3.53 28.65 -2.65
CA ILE A 323 -2.25 28.01 -3.00
C ILE A 323 -1.44 28.95 -3.93
N PRO A 324 -0.17 29.28 -3.63
CA PRO A 324 0.67 30.10 -4.51
C PRO A 324 0.89 29.46 -5.88
N THR A 325 0.78 30.24 -6.96
CA THR A 325 0.84 29.74 -8.36
C THR A 325 2.11 28.95 -8.66
N HIS A 326 3.27 29.39 -8.15
CA HIS A 326 4.54 28.67 -8.34
C HIS A 326 4.55 27.30 -7.63
N LEU A 327 3.96 27.20 -6.43
CA LEU A 327 3.85 25.94 -5.70
C LEU A 327 2.87 25.00 -6.40
N HIS A 328 1.71 25.52 -6.82
CA HIS A 328 0.73 24.77 -7.61
C HIS A 328 1.37 24.16 -8.87
N ASN A 329 2.17 24.94 -9.62
CA ASN A 329 2.80 24.47 -10.85
C ASN A 329 3.87 23.38 -10.60
N VAL A 330 4.60 23.44 -9.48
CA VAL A 330 5.53 22.37 -9.07
C VAL A 330 4.77 21.09 -8.67
N LEU A 331 3.67 21.22 -7.92
CA LEU A 331 2.84 20.08 -7.49
C LEU A 331 2.01 19.45 -8.63
N ALA A 332 1.66 20.24 -9.65
CA ALA A 332 0.97 19.79 -10.86
C ALA A 332 1.93 19.26 -11.96
N SER A 333 3.23 19.24 -11.71
CA SER A 333 4.22 18.70 -12.64
C SER A 333 4.11 17.17 -12.79
N SER A 334 4.56 16.64 -13.92
CA SER A 334 4.64 15.19 -14.17
C SER A 334 5.92 14.53 -13.60
N GLU A 335 6.56 15.15 -12.60
CA GLU A 335 7.81 14.67 -12.01
C GLU A 335 7.59 13.60 -10.92
N THR A 336 8.67 12.92 -10.54
CA THR A 336 8.62 11.93 -9.45
C THR A 336 8.51 12.62 -8.08
N THR A 337 7.86 11.97 -7.12
CA THR A 337 7.62 12.53 -5.77
C THR A 337 8.90 13.04 -5.11
N ALA A 338 10.01 12.31 -5.22
CA ALA A 338 11.30 12.72 -4.67
C ALA A 338 11.85 14.04 -5.26
N ARG A 339 11.60 14.32 -6.56
CA ARG A 339 11.98 15.60 -7.19
C ARG A 339 11.05 16.74 -6.79
N VAL A 340 9.75 16.47 -6.65
CA VAL A 340 8.80 17.44 -6.11
C VAL A 340 9.18 17.80 -4.65
N VAL A 341 9.51 16.82 -3.81
CA VAL A 341 9.96 17.02 -2.43
C VAL A 341 11.25 17.82 -2.37
N SER A 342 12.28 17.50 -3.16
CA SER A 342 13.54 18.26 -3.15
C SER A 342 13.36 19.69 -3.67
N THR A 343 12.49 19.90 -4.66
CA THR A 343 12.14 21.23 -5.18
C THR A 343 11.38 22.06 -4.15
N VAL A 344 10.35 21.49 -3.50
CA VAL A 344 9.60 22.18 -2.44
C VAL A 344 10.51 22.53 -1.26
N ARG A 345 11.36 21.58 -0.82
CA ARG A 345 12.35 21.79 0.25
C ARG A 345 13.37 22.88 -0.07
N LYS A 346 13.81 23.00 -1.33
CA LYS A 346 14.82 24.00 -1.74
C LYS A 346 14.24 25.39 -2.02
N VAL A 347 13.02 25.48 -2.54
CA VAL A 347 12.45 26.74 -3.08
C VAL A 347 11.43 27.40 -2.14
N PHE A 348 10.65 26.63 -1.39
CA PHE A 348 9.51 27.15 -0.62
C PHE A 348 9.69 27.00 0.90
N MET A 349 10.32 25.92 1.35
CA MET A 349 10.61 25.70 2.77
C MET A 349 11.74 26.63 3.26
N PRO A 350 11.67 27.13 4.49
CA PRO A 350 12.75 27.91 5.09
C PRO A 350 13.96 27.01 5.40
N GLN A 351 15.18 27.55 5.29
CA GLN A 351 16.42 26.80 5.57
C GLN A 351 16.56 26.45 7.06
N ASN A 352 16.23 27.41 7.93
CA ASN A 352 16.16 27.24 9.38
C ASN A 352 14.68 27.13 9.79
N PHE A 353 14.37 26.28 10.77
CA PHE A 353 13.04 26.18 11.37
C PHE A 353 13.09 26.73 12.80
N ASN A 354 12.48 27.89 13.00
CA ASN A 354 12.47 28.69 14.23
C ASN A 354 11.17 29.53 14.29
N SER A 355 10.95 30.33 15.34
CA SER A 355 9.71 31.09 15.54
C SER A 355 9.32 32.02 14.38
N ASP A 356 10.30 32.72 13.77
CA ASP A 356 10.05 33.61 12.61
C ASP A 356 9.60 32.84 11.36
N THR A 357 10.18 31.67 11.14
CA THR A 357 9.95 30.86 9.94
C THR A 357 8.81 29.86 10.11
N TYR A 358 8.41 29.57 11.36
CA TYR A 358 7.37 28.62 11.75
C TYR A 358 6.09 28.74 10.92
N GLY A 359 5.53 29.95 10.86
CA GLY A 359 4.30 30.21 10.10
C GLY A 359 4.48 29.97 8.61
N ARG A 360 5.66 30.29 8.06
CA ARG A 360 5.99 30.06 6.64
C ARG A 360 6.16 28.58 6.34
N HIS A 361 6.83 27.83 7.22
CA HIS A 361 7.05 26.38 7.09
C HIS A 361 5.71 25.66 6.95
N PHE A 362 4.85 25.75 7.95
CA PHE A 362 3.59 25.01 7.96
C PHE A 362 2.58 25.50 6.92
N LYS A 363 2.54 26.79 6.55
CA LYS A 363 1.62 27.27 5.49
C LYS A 363 1.91 26.60 4.14
N HIS A 364 3.16 26.32 3.81
CA HIS A 364 3.49 25.57 2.58
C HIS A 364 3.06 24.11 2.68
N LEU A 365 3.28 23.44 3.82
CA LEU A 365 2.83 22.05 4.02
C LEU A 365 1.30 21.92 3.89
N LEU A 366 0.54 22.85 4.46
CA LEU A 366 -0.92 22.87 4.32
C LEU A 366 -1.37 23.04 2.86
N TRP A 367 -0.71 23.89 2.06
CA TRP A 367 -1.03 24.01 0.63
C TRP A 367 -0.65 22.77 -0.20
N VAL A 368 0.42 22.06 0.19
CA VAL A 368 0.83 20.78 -0.42
C VAL A 368 -0.18 19.66 -0.10
N GLU A 369 -0.77 19.69 1.09
CA GLU A 369 -1.84 18.77 1.52
C GLU A 369 -3.21 19.15 0.91
N GLU A 370 -3.51 20.44 0.79
CA GLU A 370 -4.70 20.97 0.14
C GLU A 370 -4.78 20.53 -1.33
N PHE A 371 -3.71 20.78 -2.10
CA PHE A 371 -3.61 20.39 -3.51
C PHE A 371 -3.89 18.88 -3.71
N LYS A 372 -3.30 18.04 -2.83
CA LYS A 372 -3.50 16.60 -2.88
C LYS A 372 -4.93 16.20 -2.51
N SER A 373 -5.52 16.88 -1.52
CA SER A 373 -6.90 16.66 -1.08
C SER A 373 -7.92 17.02 -2.17
N GLU A 374 -7.70 18.11 -2.92
CA GLU A 374 -8.52 18.44 -4.09
C GLU A 374 -8.38 17.38 -5.20
N GLN A 375 -7.15 16.99 -5.56
CA GLN A 375 -6.89 15.94 -6.57
C GLN A 375 -7.46 14.56 -6.18
N ASP A 376 -7.50 14.22 -4.89
CA ASP A 376 -8.14 13.00 -4.41
C ASP A 376 -9.67 13.06 -4.51
N LEU A 377 -10.25 14.26 -4.41
CA LEU A 377 -11.69 14.47 -4.48
C LEU A 377 -12.22 14.40 -5.92
N GLU A 378 -11.42 14.82 -6.93
CA GLU A 378 -11.72 14.64 -8.36
C GLU A 378 -12.08 13.19 -8.74
N ARG A 379 -11.56 12.20 -8.00
CA ARG A 379 -11.80 10.77 -8.26
C ARG A 379 -13.26 10.33 -8.03
N TYR A 380 -14.07 11.20 -7.43
CA TYR A 380 -15.50 11.00 -7.17
C TYR A 380 -16.41 11.79 -8.11
N ASP A 381 -15.87 12.64 -8.99
CA ASP A 381 -16.65 13.42 -9.96
C ASP A 381 -17.53 12.51 -10.84
N ILE A 382 -18.82 12.85 -10.98
CA ILE A 382 -19.81 12.00 -11.64
C ILE A 382 -20.15 12.56 -13.03
N PRO A 383 -19.76 11.90 -14.12
CA PRO A 383 -20.20 12.26 -15.46
C PRO A 383 -21.60 11.70 -15.75
N ASN A 384 -22.44 12.50 -16.41
CA ASN A 384 -23.81 12.12 -16.81
C ASN A 384 -24.77 11.85 -15.63
N ALA A 385 -24.55 12.46 -14.47
CA ALA A 385 -25.46 12.35 -13.34
C ALA A 385 -26.85 12.89 -13.68
N THR A 386 -27.88 12.32 -13.06
CA THR A 386 -29.24 12.88 -13.03
C THR A 386 -29.48 13.60 -11.71
N LEU A 387 -30.45 14.51 -11.70
CA LEU A 387 -30.96 15.16 -10.49
C LEU A 387 -32.48 15.02 -10.47
N SER A 388 -33.05 14.61 -9.33
CA SER A 388 -34.49 14.72 -9.07
C SER A 388 -34.77 15.96 -8.21
N LYS A 389 -35.99 16.48 -8.26
CA LYS A 389 -36.37 17.66 -7.49
C LYS A 389 -37.51 17.35 -6.54
N HIS A 390 -37.26 17.52 -5.23
CA HIS A 390 -38.27 17.30 -4.20
C HIS A 390 -38.27 18.46 -3.22
N ASN A 391 -39.42 19.10 -3.05
CA ASN A 391 -39.58 20.37 -2.32
C ASN A 391 -38.60 21.44 -2.86
N ASN A 392 -37.85 22.09 -1.97
CA ASN A 392 -36.87 23.13 -2.33
C ASN A 392 -35.47 22.57 -2.65
N TYR A 393 -35.29 21.25 -2.71
CA TYR A 393 -33.99 20.61 -2.86
C TYR A 393 -33.87 19.76 -4.13
N TYR A 394 -32.65 19.72 -4.66
CA TYR A 394 -32.24 18.94 -5.81
C TYR A 394 -31.42 17.75 -5.32
N TYR A 395 -31.93 16.54 -5.47
CA TYR A 395 -31.31 15.33 -4.96
C TYR A 395 -30.38 14.72 -6.01
N LEU A 396 -29.12 14.55 -5.59
CA LEU A 396 -28.06 13.87 -6.34
C LEU A 396 -27.77 12.52 -5.69
N THR A 397 -27.92 11.42 -6.44
CA THR A 397 -27.46 10.10 -6.01
C THR A 397 -25.93 10.04 -6.06
N VAL A 398 -25.28 9.76 -4.93
CA VAL A 398 -23.82 9.71 -4.81
C VAL A 398 -23.39 8.30 -4.37
N PRO A 399 -22.85 7.47 -5.28
CA PRO A 399 -22.32 6.15 -4.93
C PRO A 399 -21.20 6.29 -3.89
N GLY A 400 -21.30 5.55 -2.78
CA GLY A 400 -20.36 5.62 -1.65
C GLY A 400 -20.65 6.70 -0.60
N LEU A 401 -21.76 7.44 -0.69
CA LEU A 401 -22.12 8.47 0.29
C LEU A 401 -22.30 7.92 1.72
N ALA A 402 -23.03 6.81 1.88
CA ALA A 402 -23.20 6.09 3.15
C ALA A 402 -21.86 5.70 3.82
N GLU A 403 -20.81 5.63 3.02
CA GLU A 403 -19.47 5.15 3.35
C GLU A 403 -18.49 6.32 3.54
N LYS A 404 -18.98 7.57 3.47
CA LYS A 404 -18.19 8.82 3.47
C LYS A 404 -17.12 8.84 2.37
N ARG A 405 -17.42 8.29 1.19
CA ARG A 405 -16.51 8.23 0.02
C ARG A 405 -17.27 8.62 -1.26
N PRO A 406 -17.41 9.92 -1.59
CA PRO A 406 -16.75 11.07 -0.96
C PRO A 406 -17.34 11.40 0.42
N SER A 407 -16.53 11.98 1.29
CA SER A 407 -17.00 12.48 2.59
C SER A 407 -17.67 13.83 2.38
N VAL A 408 -18.99 13.86 2.50
CA VAL A 408 -19.81 15.06 2.27
C VAL A 408 -20.54 15.43 3.56
N LEU A 409 -20.47 16.72 3.93
CA LEU A 409 -21.09 17.33 5.10
C LEU A 409 -22.06 18.46 4.69
N VAL A 410 -22.96 18.87 5.60
CA VAL A 410 -23.81 20.05 5.38
C VAL A 410 -22.95 21.31 5.27
N GLY A 411 -23.22 22.10 4.22
CA GLY A 411 -22.41 23.27 3.84
C GLY A 411 -21.36 23.00 2.76
N ASP A 412 -21.03 21.73 2.49
CA ASP A 412 -20.10 21.37 1.41
C ASP A 412 -20.62 21.80 0.04
N ARG A 413 -19.71 21.82 -0.94
CA ARG A 413 -19.90 22.44 -2.25
C ARG A 413 -19.80 21.38 -3.35
N ILE A 414 -20.81 21.32 -4.20
CA ILE A 414 -20.83 20.46 -5.38
C ILE A 414 -21.12 21.35 -6.60
N LEU A 415 -20.20 21.42 -7.56
CA LEU A 415 -20.41 22.16 -8.80
C LEU A 415 -21.12 21.26 -9.82
N VAL A 416 -22.10 21.82 -10.52
CA VAL A 416 -22.92 21.11 -11.51
C VAL A 416 -22.99 21.90 -12.82
N GLN A 417 -22.65 21.26 -13.93
CA GLN A 417 -22.81 21.80 -15.29
C GLN A 417 -23.72 20.88 -16.09
N GLN A 418 -24.71 21.43 -16.82
CA GLN A 418 -25.56 20.62 -17.69
C GLN A 418 -24.78 20.13 -18.92
N GLN A 419 -24.96 18.87 -19.30
CA GLN A 419 -24.34 18.29 -20.49
C GLN A 419 -24.79 19.04 -21.76
N GLY A 420 -23.82 19.54 -22.53
CA GLY A 420 -24.07 20.36 -23.72
C GLY A 420 -24.35 21.84 -23.44
N ALA A 421 -24.23 22.31 -22.19
CA ALA A 421 -24.19 23.74 -21.89
C ALA A 421 -22.86 24.37 -22.39
N VAL A 422 -22.83 25.71 -22.43
CA VAL A 422 -21.63 26.48 -22.77
C VAL A 422 -20.47 26.10 -21.84
N ASP A 423 -19.30 25.82 -22.43
CA ASP A 423 -18.07 25.53 -21.68
C ASP A 423 -17.72 26.71 -20.76
N GLY A 424 -17.43 26.40 -19.50
CA GLY A 424 -17.03 27.40 -18.49
C GLY A 424 -18.10 27.76 -17.45
N ARG A 425 -19.39 27.49 -17.72
CA ARG A 425 -20.50 27.82 -16.79
C ARG A 425 -20.88 26.67 -15.86
N TRP A 426 -20.84 26.92 -14.56
CA TRP A 426 -21.13 25.98 -13.48
C TRP A 426 -22.13 26.58 -12.49
N TYR A 427 -22.92 25.74 -11.84
CA TYR A 427 -23.77 26.13 -10.72
C TYR A 427 -23.25 25.48 -9.44
N GLU A 428 -23.05 26.28 -8.39
CA GLU A 428 -22.69 25.78 -7.07
C GLU A 428 -23.96 25.33 -6.33
N GLY A 429 -23.99 24.05 -5.97
CA GLY A 429 -24.97 23.48 -5.06
C GLY A 429 -24.37 23.33 -3.68
N HIS A 430 -24.97 23.95 -2.67
CA HIS A 430 -24.60 23.69 -1.28
C HIS A 430 -25.43 22.54 -0.70
N VAL A 431 -24.76 21.66 0.03
CA VAL A 431 -25.39 20.54 0.73
C VAL A 431 -26.24 21.03 1.90
N HIS A 432 -27.55 20.78 1.83
CA HIS A 432 -28.52 21.08 2.89
C HIS A 432 -28.97 19.82 3.62
N VAL A 433 -29.14 18.72 2.89
CA VAL A 433 -29.68 17.46 3.41
C VAL A 433 -28.76 16.31 3.00
N LEU A 434 -28.50 15.39 3.93
CA LEU A 434 -27.80 14.14 3.65
C LEU A 434 -28.73 12.96 3.97
N ARG A 435 -28.92 12.09 2.98
CA ARG A 435 -29.55 10.77 3.13
C ARG A 435 -28.47 9.70 2.99
N GLN A 436 -28.83 8.41 3.09
CA GLN A 436 -27.85 7.31 2.98
C GLN A 436 -27.14 7.29 1.61
N ALA A 437 -27.86 7.49 0.50
CA ALA A 437 -27.29 7.44 -0.85
C ALA A 437 -27.47 8.74 -1.67
N GLU A 438 -28.10 9.77 -1.10
CA GLU A 438 -28.47 11.00 -1.80
C GLU A 438 -28.02 12.25 -1.04
N VAL A 439 -27.58 13.25 -1.80
CA VAL A 439 -27.23 14.59 -1.32
C VAL A 439 -28.31 15.57 -1.79
N GLY A 440 -29.01 16.22 -0.87
CA GLY A 440 -29.96 17.29 -1.16
C GLY A 440 -29.24 18.64 -1.26
N LEU A 441 -29.16 19.16 -2.48
CA LEU A 441 -28.50 20.42 -2.85
C LEU A 441 -29.49 21.57 -2.97
N CYS A 442 -29.03 22.79 -2.68
CA CYS A 442 -29.71 24.02 -3.05
C CYS A 442 -28.78 24.86 -3.94
N PHE A 443 -29.32 25.33 -5.08
CA PHE A 443 -28.62 26.12 -6.09
C PHE A 443 -29.17 27.55 -6.14
N HIS A 444 -28.54 28.42 -6.93
CA HIS A 444 -29.09 29.75 -7.23
C HIS A 444 -30.50 29.69 -7.84
N GLY A 445 -31.30 30.75 -7.65
CA GLY A 445 -32.69 30.83 -8.17
C GLY A 445 -32.82 30.83 -9.71
N SER A 446 -31.70 30.96 -10.43
CA SER A 446 -31.61 30.82 -11.89
C SER A 446 -31.22 29.41 -12.36
N PHE A 447 -31.03 28.45 -11.45
CA PHE A 447 -30.82 27.05 -11.81
C PHE A 447 -32.09 26.43 -12.40
N ASP A 448 -31.91 25.32 -13.13
CA ASP A 448 -32.98 24.65 -13.85
C ASP A 448 -34.12 24.21 -12.92
N ARG A 449 -35.34 24.67 -13.21
CA ARG A 449 -36.52 24.35 -12.40
C ARG A 449 -37.02 22.92 -12.65
N HIS A 450 -36.66 22.29 -13.77
CA HIS A 450 -37.10 20.95 -14.19
C HIS A 450 -35.91 20.13 -14.72
N PRO A 451 -35.01 19.65 -13.83
CA PRO A 451 -33.77 18.97 -14.20
C PRO A 451 -33.98 17.51 -14.66
N GLU A 452 -35.20 17.00 -14.59
CA GLU A 452 -35.52 15.58 -14.80
C GLU A 452 -35.30 15.18 -16.27
N GLY A 453 -34.79 13.96 -16.49
CA GLY A 453 -34.35 13.49 -17.81
C GLY A 453 -33.06 14.14 -18.34
N ARG A 454 -32.58 15.25 -17.75
CA ARG A 454 -31.33 15.91 -18.14
C ARG A 454 -30.12 15.24 -17.48
N ARG A 455 -28.97 15.39 -18.13
CA ARG A 455 -27.67 14.87 -17.68
C ARG A 455 -26.75 16.01 -17.29
N PHE A 456 -25.99 15.79 -16.23
CA PHE A 456 -25.10 16.79 -15.66
C PHE A 456 -23.69 16.22 -15.43
N HIS A 457 -22.69 17.08 -15.50
CA HIS A 457 -21.35 16.83 -15.00
C HIS A 457 -21.25 17.39 -13.58
N VAL A 458 -20.90 16.53 -12.63
CA VAL A 458 -20.81 16.86 -11.20
C VAL A 458 -19.34 16.86 -10.80
N ARG A 459 -18.90 17.95 -10.16
CA ARG A 459 -17.56 18.07 -9.58
C ARG A 459 -17.65 18.31 -8.07
N PHE A 460 -16.95 17.51 -7.28
CA PHE A 460 -16.89 17.71 -5.83
C PHE A 460 -15.83 18.76 -5.48
N LYS A 461 -16.10 19.62 -4.49
CA LYS A 461 -15.16 20.67 -4.05
C LYS A 461 -14.82 20.55 -2.58
N LEU A 462 -13.53 20.68 -2.28
CA LEU A 462 -13.01 20.57 -0.92
C LEU A 462 -13.63 21.64 -0.02
N ASN A 463 -14.02 21.23 1.18
CA ASN A 463 -14.37 22.16 2.24
C ASN A 463 -13.07 22.77 2.80
N ARG A 464 -12.76 24.00 2.35
CA ARG A 464 -11.51 24.69 2.71
C ARG A 464 -11.54 25.28 4.12
N ILE A 465 -12.67 25.30 4.82
CA ILE A 465 -12.82 25.98 6.12
C ILE A 465 -11.83 25.46 7.17
N PRO A 466 -11.60 24.14 7.37
CA PRO A 466 -10.62 23.65 8.35
C PRO A 466 -9.19 24.11 8.06
N LEU A 467 -8.77 24.07 6.79
CA LEU A 467 -7.46 24.52 6.34
C LEU A 467 -7.32 26.05 6.47
N GLN A 468 -8.36 26.81 6.12
CA GLN A 468 -8.39 28.27 6.30
C GLN A 468 -8.33 28.68 7.78
N ARG A 469 -8.90 27.89 8.70
CA ARG A 469 -8.73 28.08 10.16
C ARG A 469 -7.30 27.76 10.62
N GLN A 470 -6.66 26.72 10.06
CA GLN A 470 -5.24 26.43 10.32
C GLN A 470 -4.33 27.56 9.79
N HIS A 471 -4.55 28.04 8.57
CA HIS A 471 -3.86 29.24 8.06
C HIS A 471 -4.12 30.49 8.93
N GLN A 472 -5.36 30.70 9.42
CA GLN A 472 -5.68 31.79 10.36
C GLN A 472 -4.91 31.65 11.69
N GLY A 473 -4.76 30.44 12.22
CA GLY A 473 -3.93 30.15 13.40
C GLY A 473 -2.46 30.45 13.13
N LEU A 474 -1.92 30.01 11.99
CA LEU A 474 -0.53 30.27 11.60
C LEU A 474 -0.24 31.77 11.39
N ASP A 475 -1.17 32.51 10.77
CA ASP A 475 -1.08 33.97 10.57
C ASP A 475 -1.36 34.78 11.86
N SER A 476 -1.82 34.13 12.93
CA SER A 476 -1.96 34.75 14.25
C SER A 476 -0.58 35.12 14.81
N ALA A 477 -0.31 36.42 14.97
CA ALA A 477 0.95 36.94 15.52
C ALA A 477 1.20 36.39 16.93
N PHE A 478 2.32 35.71 17.14
CA PHE A 478 2.61 34.93 18.35
C PHE A 478 4.12 34.68 18.42
N THR A 479 4.75 35.05 19.52
CA THR A 479 6.22 35.10 19.70
C THR A 479 6.66 34.37 20.99
N GLU A 480 5.87 33.37 21.40
CA GLU A 480 6.10 32.60 22.63
C GLU A 480 7.04 31.44 22.34
N ASP A 481 8.36 31.70 22.32
CA ASP A 481 9.38 30.68 22.05
C ASP A 481 9.30 29.50 23.03
N ARG A 482 8.94 29.76 24.31
CA ARG A 482 8.61 28.73 25.31
C ARG A 482 7.54 27.71 24.86
N VAL A 483 6.68 28.06 23.90
CA VAL A 483 5.65 27.18 23.32
C VAL A 483 6.09 26.64 21.96
N LEU A 484 6.63 27.48 21.07
CA LEU A 484 7.02 27.09 19.71
C LEU A 484 8.27 26.18 19.71
N PHE A 485 9.31 26.60 20.44
CA PHE A 485 10.63 25.96 20.54
C PHE A 485 11.13 25.99 22.00
N PRO A 486 10.49 25.21 22.90
CA PRO A 486 10.93 25.12 24.29
C PRO A 486 12.40 24.67 24.41
N MET A 487 13.08 25.24 25.41
CA MET A 487 14.50 25.04 25.72
C MET A 487 14.64 24.98 27.25
N PRO A 488 15.69 24.36 27.82
CA PRO A 488 15.88 24.28 29.27
C PRO A 488 15.84 25.63 30.01
N LEU A 489 16.22 26.73 29.36
CA LEU A 489 16.08 28.11 29.87
C LEU A 489 14.63 28.50 30.22
N HIS A 490 13.64 27.90 29.55
CA HIS A 490 12.22 28.18 29.77
C HIS A 490 11.62 27.39 30.94
N LEU A 491 12.38 26.48 31.58
CA LEU A 491 11.95 25.81 32.81
C LEU A 491 12.43 26.61 34.04
N GLU A 492 11.50 26.93 34.95
CA GLU A 492 11.87 27.49 36.24
C GLU A 492 12.68 26.45 37.07
N PRO A 493 13.84 26.82 37.63
CA PRO A 493 14.65 25.91 38.44
C PRO A 493 14.01 25.74 39.83
N GLY A 494 13.26 24.65 40.00
CA GLY A 494 12.60 24.31 41.26
C GLY A 494 12.57 22.79 41.55
N PRO A 495 12.26 22.41 42.80
CA PRO A 495 12.01 21.01 43.15
C PRO A 495 10.75 20.49 42.44
N ILE A 496 10.69 19.18 42.18
CA ILE A 496 9.47 18.53 41.67
C ILE A 496 8.34 18.73 42.68
N ALA A 497 7.19 19.19 42.20
CA ALA A 497 6.06 19.53 43.05
C ALA A 497 5.54 18.31 43.83
N THR A 498 5.52 18.38 45.16
CA THR A 498 5.16 17.27 46.04
C THR A 498 3.64 17.19 46.29
N PRO A 499 3.06 15.97 46.32
CA PRO A 499 1.61 15.79 46.49
C PRO A 499 1.19 16.16 47.92
N SER A 500 0.67 17.38 48.07
CA SER A 500 0.34 18.00 49.36
C SER A 500 -1.17 18.30 49.45
N SER A 501 -1.84 17.64 50.41
CA SER A 501 -3.23 17.88 50.87
C SER A 501 -4.34 18.01 49.81
N LEU A 502 -4.13 17.48 48.59
CA LEU A 502 -5.11 17.48 47.51
C LEU A 502 -6.34 16.58 47.84
N ARG A 503 -7.54 17.11 47.61
CA ARG A 503 -8.81 16.36 47.73
C ARG A 503 -9.29 15.93 46.35
N PHE A 504 -8.98 14.71 45.95
CA PHE A 504 -9.30 14.15 44.64
C PHE A 504 -10.81 13.89 44.46
N TYR A 505 -11.29 14.03 43.23
CA TYR A 505 -12.63 13.57 42.83
C TYR A 505 -12.64 12.07 42.54
N ASN A 506 -11.54 11.53 42.00
CA ASN A 506 -11.30 10.11 41.82
C ASN A 506 -10.21 9.59 42.78
N ASN A 507 -10.63 8.92 43.85
CA ASN A 507 -9.72 8.35 44.86
C ASN A 507 -8.73 7.30 44.29
N LEU A 508 -9.00 6.70 43.13
CA LEU A 508 -8.07 5.76 42.47
C LEU A 508 -6.76 6.43 42.00
N ILE A 509 -6.74 7.77 41.91
CA ILE A 509 -5.54 8.53 41.55
C ILE A 509 -4.55 8.58 42.73
N LEU A 510 -5.02 8.53 43.98
CA LEU A 510 -4.16 8.53 45.18
C LEU A 510 -3.23 7.30 45.23
N SER A 511 -3.70 6.15 44.73
CA SER A 511 -2.93 4.90 44.62
C SER A 511 -2.12 4.79 43.31
N ASN A 512 -2.13 5.82 42.47
CA ASN A 512 -1.47 5.83 41.16
C ASN A 512 -0.44 6.97 41.08
N LEU A 513 0.79 6.69 41.54
CA LEU A 513 1.86 7.69 41.65
C LEU A 513 2.10 8.51 40.36
N PRO A 514 2.14 7.92 39.14
CA PRO A 514 2.20 8.71 37.90
C PRO A 514 1.02 9.68 37.70
N GLN A 515 -0.23 9.25 37.93
CA GLN A 515 -1.40 10.14 37.79
C GLN A 515 -1.42 11.22 38.87
N LEU A 516 -1.06 10.87 40.11
CA LEU A 516 -0.89 11.78 41.24
C LEU A 516 0.18 12.84 40.94
N GLN A 517 1.34 12.45 40.41
CA GLN A 517 2.40 13.37 40.03
C GLN A 517 1.98 14.28 38.88
N ALA A 518 1.32 13.76 37.84
CA ALA A 518 0.81 14.57 36.74
C ALA A 518 -0.16 15.66 37.21
N VAL A 519 -1.18 15.30 38.01
CA VAL A 519 -2.14 16.27 38.57
C VAL A 519 -1.43 17.30 39.46
N THR A 520 -0.48 16.86 40.28
CA THR A 520 0.27 17.72 41.20
C THR A 520 1.17 18.70 40.44
N SER A 521 1.92 18.24 39.44
CA SER A 521 2.79 19.09 38.62
C SER A 521 1.98 20.10 37.82
N ILE A 522 0.94 19.68 37.09
CA ILE A 522 0.14 20.58 36.25
C ILE A 522 -0.59 21.64 37.08
N ARG A 523 -1.11 21.28 38.26
CA ARG A 523 -1.75 22.23 39.20
C ARG A 523 -0.79 23.34 39.65
N ASN A 524 0.49 23.03 39.79
CA ASN A 524 1.49 23.92 40.38
C ASN A 524 2.36 24.64 39.33
N LEU A 525 2.02 24.57 38.04
CA LEU A 525 2.71 25.30 36.96
C LEU A 525 2.59 26.82 37.14
N ALA A 526 3.74 27.52 37.11
CA ALA A 526 3.77 28.97 37.06
C ALA A 526 3.03 29.50 35.82
N PRO A 527 2.27 30.62 35.89
CA PRO A 527 1.58 31.17 34.72
C PRO A 527 2.58 31.68 33.68
N GLY A 528 2.61 31.05 32.51
CA GLY A 528 3.64 31.27 31.49
C GLY A 528 4.64 30.12 31.38
N SER A 529 4.41 28.98 32.04
CA SER A 529 5.24 27.77 31.89
C SER A 529 5.32 27.32 30.41
N PRO A 530 6.38 26.60 30.02
CA PRO A 530 6.40 25.86 28.75
C PRO A 530 5.30 24.77 28.76
N PRO A 531 4.95 24.21 27.59
CA PRO A 531 3.97 23.13 27.48
C PRO A 531 4.26 21.97 28.45
N PHE A 532 3.22 21.42 29.07
CA PHE A 532 3.32 20.21 29.86
C PHE A 532 2.76 19.02 29.09
N VAL A 533 3.51 17.91 29.04
CA VAL A 533 3.14 16.68 28.33
C VAL A 533 2.74 15.59 29.31
N LEU A 534 1.47 15.19 29.25
CA LEU A 534 0.96 13.98 29.87
C LEU A 534 0.97 12.83 28.84
N PHE A 535 2.09 12.12 28.78
CA PHE A 535 2.23 10.91 27.97
C PHE A 535 1.50 9.76 28.66
N GLY A 536 0.45 9.24 28.03
CA GLY A 536 -0.28 8.06 28.52
C GLY A 536 -0.54 7.03 27.42
N PRO A 537 0.20 5.91 27.45
CA PRO A 537 -0.06 4.71 26.66
C PRO A 537 -1.52 4.19 26.76
N PRO A 538 -1.96 3.26 25.89
CA PRO A 538 -3.32 2.74 25.89
C PRO A 538 -3.77 2.27 27.28
N GLY A 539 -5.01 2.58 27.68
CA GLY A 539 -5.57 2.12 28.96
C GLY A 539 -5.02 2.79 30.23
N THR A 540 -4.04 3.70 30.15
CA THR A 540 -3.39 4.32 31.33
C THR A 540 -4.17 5.46 31.99
N GLY A 541 -5.35 5.82 31.47
CA GLY A 541 -6.24 6.79 32.10
C GLY A 541 -5.97 8.27 31.80
N LYS A 542 -5.27 8.62 30.70
CA LYS A 542 -5.05 10.01 30.22
C LYS A 542 -6.21 10.96 30.52
N THR A 543 -7.36 10.76 29.87
CA THR A 543 -8.53 11.63 29.98
C THR A 543 -9.14 11.66 31.39
N ILE A 544 -8.90 10.66 32.24
CA ILE A 544 -9.31 10.71 33.66
C ILE A 544 -8.40 11.70 34.41
N THR A 545 -7.09 11.58 34.19
CA THR A 545 -6.06 12.47 34.75
C THR A 545 -6.25 13.92 34.29
N VAL A 546 -6.57 14.14 33.01
CA VAL A 546 -6.92 15.46 32.45
C VAL A 546 -8.16 16.05 33.13
N VAL A 547 -9.24 15.27 33.28
CA VAL A 547 -10.48 15.72 33.92
C VAL A 547 -10.27 16.06 35.40
N GLU A 548 -9.56 15.21 36.15
CA GLU A 548 -9.20 15.50 37.55
C GLU A 548 -8.33 16.76 37.62
N THR A 549 -7.34 16.92 36.75
CA THR A 549 -6.47 18.12 36.72
C THR A 549 -7.28 19.39 36.48
N ILE A 550 -8.23 19.35 35.53
CA ILE A 550 -9.17 20.45 35.27
C ILE A 550 -10.00 20.75 36.54
N GLN A 551 -10.53 19.72 37.22
CA GLN A 551 -11.31 19.89 38.46
C GLN A 551 -10.46 20.45 39.61
N GLN A 552 -9.22 19.99 39.79
CA GLN A 552 -8.29 20.53 40.79
C GLN A 552 -7.92 22.00 40.52
N LEU A 553 -7.65 22.37 39.27
CA LEU A 553 -7.41 23.78 38.90
C LEU A 553 -8.65 24.64 39.22
N LEU A 554 -9.86 24.14 38.94
CA LEU A 554 -11.11 24.85 39.21
C LEU A 554 -11.44 24.98 40.70
N LEU A 555 -11.02 24.04 41.55
CA LEU A 555 -11.14 24.15 43.01
C LEU A 555 -10.13 25.15 43.60
N ASN A 556 -8.87 25.06 43.21
CA ASN A 556 -7.78 25.81 43.84
C ASN A 556 -7.64 27.24 43.30
N HIS A 557 -8.11 27.52 42.09
CA HIS A 557 -8.00 28.84 41.46
C HIS A 557 -9.39 29.34 41.01
N PRO A 558 -10.06 30.21 41.80
CA PRO A 558 -11.38 30.72 41.46
C PRO A 558 -11.45 31.36 40.06
N HIS A 559 -10.41 32.10 39.68
CA HIS A 559 -10.29 32.77 38.39
C HIS A 559 -9.82 31.87 37.24
N ALA A 560 -9.64 30.56 37.43
CA ALA A 560 -9.29 29.65 36.34
C ALA A 560 -10.36 29.65 35.23
N LYS A 561 -9.87 29.74 34.00
CA LYS A 561 -10.64 29.72 32.75
C LYS A 561 -9.95 28.74 31.81
N ILE A 562 -10.65 27.71 31.39
CA ILE A 562 -10.05 26.53 30.75
C ILE A 562 -10.66 26.33 29.37
N LEU A 563 -9.81 26.26 28.34
CA LEU A 563 -10.18 25.78 27.02
C LEU A 563 -9.68 24.35 26.87
N ALA A 564 -10.58 23.38 26.77
CA ALA A 564 -10.24 21.99 26.54
C ALA A 564 -10.59 21.58 25.10
N CYS A 565 -9.59 21.03 24.41
CA CYS A 565 -9.64 20.67 23.00
C CYS A 565 -9.29 19.19 22.81
N ALA A 566 -9.71 18.65 21.67
CA ALA A 566 -9.19 17.42 21.09
C ALA A 566 -9.36 17.50 19.55
N PRO A 567 -8.58 16.77 18.75
CA PRO A 567 -8.80 16.74 17.30
C PRO A 567 -10.15 16.08 16.96
N SER A 568 -10.45 14.93 17.57
CA SER A 568 -11.73 14.25 17.34
C SER A 568 -12.87 14.81 18.19
N ASN A 569 -14.05 14.91 17.57
CA ASN A 569 -15.29 15.30 18.25
C ASN A 569 -15.62 14.35 19.42
N SER A 570 -15.38 13.04 19.27
CA SER A 570 -15.62 12.01 20.28
C SER A 570 -14.73 12.15 21.51
N ALA A 571 -13.46 12.57 21.37
CA ALA A 571 -12.60 12.83 22.51
C ALA A 571 -13.05 14.09 23.29
N ALA A 572 -13.41 15.17 22.58
CA ALA A 572 -14.00 16.36 23.19
C ALA A 572 -15.35 16.06 23.87
N ASP A 573 -16.17 15.17 23.31
CA ASP A 573 -17.42 14.70 23.91
C ASP A 573 -17.17 13.86 25.18
N LEU A 574 -16.09 13.07 25.23
CA LEU A 574 -15.67 12.32 26.42
C LEU A 574 -15.18 13.23 27.56
N ILE A 575 -14.37 14.25 27.26
CA ILE A 575 -13.92 15.26 28.25
C ILE A 575 -15.13 15.93 28.88
N ALA A 576 -16.06 16.45 28.06
CA ALA A 576 -17.24 17.12 28.58
C ALA A 576 -18.10 16.17 29.43
N SER A 577 -18.38 14.95 28.95
CA SER A 577 -19.23 13.98 29.67
C SER A 577 -18.71 13.65 31.07
N ARG A 578 -17.38 13.58 31.24
CA ARG A 578 -16.72 13.34 32.53
C ARG A 578 -16.60 14.59 33.42
N LEU A 579 -16.71 15.78 32.86
CA LEU A 579 -16.84 17.03 33.63
C LEU A 579 -18.29 17.27 34.09
N CYS A 580 -19.29 16.84 33.32
CA CYS A 580 -20.70 16.85 33.72
C CYS A 580 -20.99 15.84 34.84
N THR A 581 -20.41 14.64 34.74
CA THR A 581 -20.76 13.50 35.61
C THR A 581 -19.78 13.37 36.76
N SER A 582 -20.21 13.65 38.00
CA SER A 582 -19.46 13.26 39.20
C SER A 582 -19.37 11.74 39.31
N ASN A 583 -18.17 11.20 39.56
CA ASN A 583 -18.00 9.78 39.89
C ASN A 583 -18.90 9.42 41.09
N THR A 584 -19.71 8.37 40.95
CA THR A 584 -20.85 8.04 41.83
C THR A 584 -20.48 7.66 43.28
N SER A 585 -19.20 7.71 43.63
CA SER A 585 -18.63 7.43 44.96
C SER A 585 -18.00 8.66 45.66
N SER A 586 -18.04 9.86 45.06
CA SER A 586 -17.52 11.10 45.66
C SER A 586 -18.61 12.17 45.84
N ARG A 587 -18.59 12.89 46.97
CA ARG A 587 -19.67 13.80 47.41
C ARG A 587 -19.69 15.18 46.74
N ASN A 588 -18.91 15.39 45.68
CA ASN A 588 -18.84 16.66 44.95
C ASN A 588 -19.59 16.54 43.61
N ALA A 589 -20.53 17.45 43.35
CA ALA A 589 -21.26 17.52 42.09
C ALA A 589 -20.34 17.85 40.89
N GLY A 590 -20.73 17.40 39.70
CA GLY A 590 -20.09 17.78 38.43
C GLY A 590 -20.37 19.25 38.05
N LEU A 591 -19.76 19.72 36.97
CA LEU A 591 -19.95 21.09 36.50
C LEU A 591 -21.39 21.33 36.02
N SER A 592 -21.95 22.49 36.37
CA SER A 592 -23.27 22.91 35.88
C SER A 592 -23.22 23.45 34.45
N SER A 593 -24.38 23.55 33.80
CA SER A 593 -24.54 24.11 32.45
C SER A 593 -24.22 25.61 32.33
N ASP A 594 -24.00 26.31 33.46
CA ASP A 594 -23.47 27.69 33.49
C ASP A 594 -21.97 27.77 33.79
N GLN A 595 -21.34 26.64 34.14
CA GLN A 595 -19.89 26.52 34.35
C GLN A 595 -19.17 25.88 33.16
N LEU A 596 -19.85 25.01 32.40
CA LEU A 596 -19.30 24.22 31.31
C LEU A 596 -20.09 24.45 30.01
N PHE A 597 -19.39 24.76 28.91
CA PHE A 597 -19.97 24.88 27.57
C PHE A 597 -19.28 23.95 26.57
N ARG A 598 -20.05 23.07 25.91
CA ARG A 598 -19.59 22.20 24.82
C ARG A 598 -19.94 22.84 23.48
N PHE A 599 -18.92 23.30 22.76
CA PHE A 599 -19.10 23.92 21.44
C PHE A 599 -19.19 22.89 20.32
N TYR A 600 -20.28 22.94 19.56
CA TYR A 600 -20.46 22.17 18.32
C TYR A 600 -20.52 23.11 17.11
N ALA A 601 -19.91 22.68 16.00
CA ALA A 601 -20.05 23.36 14.72
C ALA A 601 -21.53 23.33 14.27
N PRO A 602 -22.08 24.43 13.72
CA PRO A 602 -23.50 24.52 13.32
C PRO A 602 -23.96 23.45 12.31
N SER A 603 -23.03 22.87 11.56
CA SER A 603 -23.28 21.78 10.58
C SER A 603 -23.37 20.38 11.20
N ARG A 604 -23.12 20.20 12.51
CA ARG A 604 -23.32 18.92 13.23
C ARG A 604 -24.80 18.77 13.60
N PHE A 605 -25.37 17.59 13.40
CA PHE A 605 -26.77 17.32 13.72
C PHE A 605 -26.97 16.93 15.19
N LYS A 606 -28.14 17.23 15.76
CA LYS A 606 -28.50 16.87 17.15
C LYS A 606 -28.39 15.37 17.42
N ASN A 607 -28.82 14.51 16.49
CA ASN A 607 -28.73 13.05 16.62
C ASN A 607 -27.30 12.49 16.53
N GLN A 608 -26.30 13.33 16.29
CA GLN A 608 -24.88 12.98 16.35
C GLN A 608 -24.25 13.35 17.69
N VAL A 609 -24.99 13.94 18.63
CA VAL A 609 -24.52 14.44 19.94
C VAL A 609 -25.15 13.59 21.06
N PRO A 610 -24.38 13.18 22.10
CA PRO A 610 -24.95 12.48 23.25
C PRO A 610 -25.98 13.33 23.99
N ASP A 611 -27.16 12.78 24.31
CA ASP A 611 -28.25 13.54 24.95
C ASP A 611 -27.84 14.21 26.28
N ALA A 612 -27.00 13.54 27.06
CA ALA A 612 -26.44 14.06 28.31
C ALA A 612 -25.60 15.33 28.15
N LEU A 613 -25.09 15.63 26.94
CA LEU A 613 -24.35 16.85 26.65
C LEU A 613 -25.23 17.99 26.15
N LEU A 614 -26.47 17.74 25.70
CA LEU A 614 -27.36 18.78 25.16
C LEU A 614 -27.58 19.98 26.12
N PRO A 615 -27.74 19.80 27.45
CA PRO A 615 -27.88 20.92 28.39
C PRO A 615 -26.65 21.84 28.49
N TYR A 616 -25.49 21.39 27.98
CA TYR A 616 -24.22 22.11 27.99
C TYR A 616 -23.93 22.77 26.62
N THR A 617 -24.89 22.78 25.70
CA THR A 617 -24.77 23.37 24.36
C THR A 617 -25.60 24.65 24.24
N CYS A 618 -25.47 25.35 23.11
CA CYS A 618 -26.33 26.46 22.73
C CYS A 618 -26.88 26.19 21.33
N THR A 619 -28.19 26.35 21.17
CA THR A 619 -28.90 26.15 19.89
C THR A 619 -29.80 27.35 19.60
N GLN A 620 -29.99 27.66 18.32
CA GLN A 620 -31.00 28.63 17.87
C GLN A 620 -32.39 27.98 17.76
N VAL A 621 -33.41 28.81 17.50
CA VAL A 621 -34.83 28.39 17.43
C VAL A 621 -35.09 27.43 16.27
N ASP A 622 -34.25 27.47 15.23
CA ASP A 622 -34.24 26.53 14.10
C ASP A 622 -33.59 25.16 14.43
N GLY A 623 -33.02 25.00 15.63
CA GLY A 623 -32.35 23.78 16.07
C GLY A 623 -30.87 23.68 15.69
N HIS A 624 -30.27 24.67 15.02
CA HIS A 624 -28.83 24.66 14.72
C HIS A 624 -27.99 25.02 15.94
N PHE A 625 -26.82 24.38 16.10
CA PHE A 625 -25.86 24.74 17.14
C PHE A 625 -25.27 26.13 16.90
N SER A 626 -25.06 26.88 17.97
CA SER A 626 -24.67 28.29 17.96
C SER A 626 -23.79 28.62 19.18
N VAL A 627 -23.49 29.90 19.40
CA VAL A 627 -22.76 30.41 20.57
C VAL A 627 -23.65 31.34 21.40
N PRO A 628 -23.58 31.28 22.74
CA PRO A 628 -24.26 32.25 23.59
C PRO A 628 -23.58 33.62 23.50
N ILE A 629 -24.28 34.67 23.92
CA ILE A 629 -23.74 36.05 23.95
C ILE A 629 -22.42 36.12 24.73
N MET A 630 -21.52 37.02 24.29
CA MET A 630 -20.15 37.15 24.82
C MET A 630 -20.09 37.29 26.36
N ALA A 631 -21.08 37.93 26.98
CA ALA A 631 -21.17 38.03 28.45
C ALA A 631 -21.32 36.65 29.13
N ARG A 632 -22.21 35.79 28.63
CA ARG A 632 -22.36 34.40 29.14
C ARG A 632 -21.17 33.54 28.73
N LEU A 633 -20.63 33.72 27.53
CA LEU A 633 -19.45 32.96 27.08
C LEU A 633 -18.22 33.22 27.97
N LYS A 634 -18.01 34.47 28.41
CA LYS A 634 -16.98 34.83 29.40
C LYS A 634 -17.29 34.34 30.82
N ALA A 635 -18.53 33.97 31.14
CA ALA A 635 -18.93 33.49 32.46
C ALA A 635 -18.50 32.03 32.71
N PHE A 636 -18.60 31.15 31.71
CA PHE A 636 -18.18 29.74 31.83
C PHE A 636 -16.77 29.58 32.38
N ARG A 637 -16.53 28.54 33.16
CA ARG A 637 -15.20 28.19 33.69
C ARG A 637 -14.45 27.25 32.75
N VAL A 638 -15.17 26.39 32.02
CA VAL A 638 -14.62 25.48 31.01
C VAL A 638 -15.38 25.60 29.69
N ILE A 639 -14.65 25.71 28.58
CA ILE A 639 -15.18 25.58 27.22
C ILE A 639 -14.52 24.36 26.56
N VAL A 640 -15.34 23.47 26.00
CA VAL A 640 -14.88 22.21 25.37
C VAL A 640 -15.19 22.23 23.87
N SER A 641 -14.15 22.11 23.04
CA SER A 641 -14.20 22.26 21.58
C SER A 641 -13.41 21.14 20.88
N THR A 642 -13.46 21.05 19.54
CA THR A 642 -12.34 20.46 18.79
C THR A 642 -11.27 21.51 18.48
N CYS A 643 -10.04 21.08 18.18
CA CYS A 643 -8.89 21.95 17.91
C CYS A 643 -9.17 23.00 16.81
N VAL A 644 -9.56 22.57 15.61
CA VAL A 644 -9.98 23.49 14.53
C VAL A 644 -11.15 24.38 14.95
N SER A 645 -12.14 23.82 15.66
CA SER A 645 -13.35 24.54 16.07
C SER A 645 -13.07 25.64 17.09
N ALA A 646 -12.01 25.52 17.90
CA ALA A 646 -11.68 26.48 18.97
C ALA A 646 -11.40 27.89 18.46
N SER A 647 -11.06 28.02 17.16
CA SER A 647 -11.02 29.28 16.43
C SER A 647 -12.28 30.15 16.55
N PHE A 648 -13.44 29.57 16.90
CA PHE A 648 -14.67 30.32 17.12
C PHE A 648 -14.48 31.42 18.18
N CYS A 649 -13.74 31.14 19.26
CA CYS A 649 -13.49 32.08 20.36
C CYS A 649 -12.89 33.39 19.85
N ALA A 650 -11.74 33.32 19.17
CA ALA A 650 -11.09 34.48 18.58
C ALA A 650 -11.96 35.10 17.47
N ALA A 651 -12.62 34.28 16.64
CA ALA A 651 -13.41 34.75 15.51
C ALA A 651 -14.68 35.53 15.91
N ILE A 652 -15.19 35.38 17.15
CA ILE A 652 -16.27 36.20 17.71
C ILE A 652 -15.77 37.29 18.69
N GLY A 653 -14.45 37.52 18.78
CA GLY A 653 -13.87 38.59 19.59
C GLY A 653 -13.62 38.26 21.07
N MET A 654 -13.41 36.99 21.42
CA MET A 654 -12.85 36.66 22.74
C MET A 654 -11.39 37.16 22.80
N PRO A 655 -10.97 37.92 23.83
CA PRO A 655 -9.58 38.37 23.94
C PRO A 655 -8.63 37.19 24.21
N ARG A 656 -7.39 37.32 23.72
CA ARG A 656 -6.28 36.43 24.13
C ARG A 656 -6.01 36.56 25.63
N GLY A 657 -5.46 35.52 26.24
CA GLY A 657 -5.24 35.44 27.69
C GLY A 657 -6.53 35.28 28.50
N HIS A 658 -7.70 35.13 27.86
CA HIS A 658 -8.95 34.86 28.57
C HIS A 658 -8.94 33.50 29.28
N PHE A 659 -8.26 32.50 28.68
CA PHE A 659 -8.06 31.19 29.28
C PHE A 659 -6.71 31.17 29.99
N THR A 660 -6.68 30.81 31.26
CA THR A 660 -5.43 30.61 32.01
C THR A 660 -4.74 29.30 31.60
N HIS A 661 -5.52 28.31 31.15
CA HIS A 661 -5.03 27.01 30.70
C HIS A 661 -5.71 26.58 29.39
N ILE A 662 -4.91 26.04 28.47
CA ILE A 662 -5.37 25.35 27.26
C ILE A 662 -4.95 23.88 27.37
N PHE A 663 -5.92 22.97 27.38
CA PHE A 663 -5.70 21.52 27.34
C PHE A 663 -5.97 20.98 25.94
N ILE A 664 -5.14 20.08 25.45
CA ILE A 664 -5.38 19.29 24.24
C ILE A 664 -5.23 17.81 24.60
N ASP A 665 -6.33 17.05 24.66
CA ASP A 665 -6.28 15.60 24.81
C ASP A 665 -6.20 14.92 23.43
N GLU A 666 -5.62 13.72 23.42
CA GLU A 666 -5.24 12.99 22.20
C GLU A 666 -4.46 13.86 21.18
N ALA A 667 -3.57 14.72 21.69
CA ALA A 667 -2.81 15.72 20.93
C ALA A 667 -1.92 15.14 19.81
N GLY A 668 -1.50 13.87 19.94
CA GLY A 668 -0.77 13.15 18.89
C GLY A 668 -1.57 12.99 17.59
N GLN A 669 -2.90 12.90 17.67
CA GLN A 669 -3.75 12.70 16.48
C GLN A 669 -3.95 13.98 15.65
N ALA A 670 -3.52 15.14 16.18
CA ALA A 670 -3.66 16.44 15.52
C ALA A 670 -2.42 16.77 14.69
N THR A 671 -2.61 17.39 13.51
CA THR A 671 -1.47 18.08 12.88
C THR A 671 -1.02 19.21 13.80
N GLU A 672 0.27 19.55 13.79
CA GLU A 672 0.74 20.70 14.56
C GLU A 672 -0.03 22.00 14.20
N PRO A 673 -0.28 22.35 12.92
CA PRO A 673 -1.14 23.49 12.58
C PRO A 673 -2.57 23.42 13.11
N GLU A 674 -3.17 22.22 13.23
CA GLU A 674 -4.48 22.04 13.88
C GLU A 674 -4.43 22.32 15.38
N ALA A 675 -3.45 21.77 16.11
CA ALA A 675 -3.27 22.04 17.53
C ALA A 675 -3.09 23.55 17.79
N PHE A 676 -2.24 24.19 16.99
CA PHE A 676 -1.95 25.62 17.10
C PHE A 676 -3.11 26.54 16.64
N VAL A 677 -4.21 26.04 16.06
CA VAL A 677 -5.47 26.80 15.96
C VAL A 677 -5.98 27.15 17.36
N SER A 678 -5.99 26.18 18.28
CA SER A 678 -6.48 26.41 19.64
C SER A 678 -5.50 27.24 20.49
N ILE A 679 -4.19 27.07 20.26
CA ILE A 679 -3.13 27.77 20.99
C ILE A 679 -2.99 29.22 20.49
N LYS A 680 -2.45 29.45 19.27
CA LYS A 680 -2.04 30.80 18.80
C LYS A 680 -3.18 31.82 18.71
N THR A 681 -4.42 31.38 18.64
CA THR A 681 -5.57 32.30 18.56
C THR A 681 -6.02 32.80 19.93
N MET A 682 -5.71 32.08 21.01
CA MET A 682 -6.24 32.36 22.36
C MET A 682 -5.19 32.55 23.46
N SER A 683 -3.99 31.95 23.37
CA SER A 683 -2.97 32.07 24.42
C SER A 683 -2.25 33.43 24.41
N ASP A 684 -1.80 33.84 25.58
CA ASP A 684 -0.87 34.94 25.86
C ASP A 684 0.37 34.44 26.62
N SER A 685 1.23 35.35 27.06
CA SER A 685 2.46 35.05 27.82
C SER A 685 2.25 34.43 29.20
N ARG A 686 1.02 34.41 29.72
CA ARG A 686 0.67 33.83 31.03
C ARG A 686 -0.16 32.55 30.92
N THR A 687 -0.60 32.20 29.71
CA THR A 687 -1.39 31.02 29.43
C THR A 687 -0.51 29.76 29.50
N ASN A 688 -0.92 28.79 30.30
CA ASN A 688 -0.28 27.46 30.37
C ASN A 688 -0.91 26.52 29.33
N VAL A 689 -0.08 25.71 28.66
CA VAL A 689 -0.52 24.71 27.66
C VAL A 689 -0.26 23.32 28.20
N VAL A 690 -1.24 22.43 28.11
CA VAL A 690 -1.15 21.04 28.54
C VAL A 690 -1.57 20.13 27.38
N LEU A 691 -0.67 19.27 26.95
CA LEU A 691 -0.93 18.24 25.95
C LEU A 691 -1.07 16.89 26.65
N SER A 692 -2.04 16.08 26.26
CA SER A 692 -2.07 14.66 26.61
C SER A 692 -2.23 13.83 25.34
N GLY A 693 -1.56 12.68 25.30
CA GLY A 693 -1.54 11.80 24.15
C GLY A 693 -0.51 10.71 24.29
N ASP A 694 -0.12 10.11 23.18
CA ASP A 694 0.87 9.05 23.10
C ASP A 694 1.60 9.14 21.75
N PRO A 695 2.91 9.49 21.72
CA PRO A 695 3.69 9.60 20.49
C PRO A 695 4.04 8.24 19.86
N LYS A 696 3.59 7.12 20.44
CA LYS A 696 3.68 5.76 19.88
C LYS A 696 2.32 5.26 19.36
N GLN A 697 1.26 6.04 19.45
CA GLN A 697 -0.05 5.79 18.83
C GLN A 697 -0.28 6.71 17.62
N LEU A 698 -1.36 6.43 16.87
CA LEU A 698 -1.74 7.08 15.61
C LEU A 698 -1.58 8.62 15.60
N GLY A 699 -0.61 9.08 14.81
CA GLY A 699 -0.43 10.47 14.40
C GLY A 699 -1.50 10.95 13.38
N PRO A 700 -1.39 12.20 12.88
CA PRO A 700 -2.34 12.78 11.95
C PRO A 700 -2.36 12.13 10.56
N ILE A 701 -3.55 12.05 9.95
CA ILE A 701 -3.76 11.42 8.64
C ILE A 701 -3.45 12.40 7.50
N ILE A 702 -2.22 12.33 6.99
CA ILE A 702 -1.73 13.14 5.84
C ILE A 702 -1.97 12.42 4.51
N ARG A 703 -2.58 13.06 3.52
CA ARG A 703 -2.88 12.50 2.18
C ARG A 703 -1.77 12.72 1.16
N SER A 704 -0.89 13.70 1.38
CA SER A 704 0.20 14.04 0.48
C SER A 704 1.52 13.42 0.91
N ASN A 705 2.05 12.49 0.11
CA ASN A 705 3.42 11.98 0.28
C ASN A 705 4.44 13.12 0.37
N VAL A 706 4.22 14.22 -0.37
CA VAL A 706 5.12 15.39 -0.38
C VAL A 706 5.05 16.15 0.95
N ALA A 707 3.85 16.37 1.52
CA ALA A 707 3.72 17.01 2.83
C ALA A 707 4.26 16.11 3.95
N ARG A 708 4.05 14.78 3.82
CA ARG A 708 4.56 13.76 4.74
C ARG A 708 6.09 13.78 4.82
N GLU A 709 6.78 13.61 3.68
CA GLU A 709 8.25 13.62 3.59
C GLU A 709 8.90 14.99 3.91
N LEU A 710 8.09 16.03 4.14
CA LEU A 710 8.52 17.35 4.60
C LEU A 710 8.12 17.63 6.06
N GLY A 711 7.54 16.66 6.79
CA GLY A 711 7.31 16.73 8.24
C GLY A 711 5.88 17.04 8.69
N LEU A 712 4.87 17.06 7.80
CA LEU A 712 3.49 17.34 8.23
C LEU A 712 2.85 16.20 9.04
N GLU A 713 3.41 14.98 8.99
CA GLU A 713 2.90 13.86 9.79
C GLU A 713 3.35 13.89 11.25
N THR A 714 4.43 14.60 11.57
CA THR A 714 4.90 14.76 12.95
C THR A 714 3.90 15.64 13.72
N SER A 715 3.30 15.10 14.77
CA SER A 715 2.43 15.89 15.64
C SER A 715 3.25 16.85 16.52
N TYR A 716 2.61 17.88 17.05
CA TYR A 716 3.24 18.76 18.03
C TYR A 716 3.68 18.00 19.29
N LEU A 717 2.95 16.94 19.67
CA LEU A 717 3.31 16.08 20.79
C LEU A 717 4.61 15.32 20.52
N GLU A 718 4.75 14.71 19.34
CA GLU A 718 6.00 14.04 18.93
C GLU A 718 7.18 15.01 18.91
N ARG A 719 7.03 16.18 18.26
CA ARG A 719 8.11 17.18 18.16
C ARG A 719 8.57 17.72 19.52
N LEU A 720 7.71 17.73 20.54
CA LEU A 720 8.12 18.03 21.91
C LEU A 720 8.84 16.84 22.56
N MET A 721 8.34 15.61 22.39
CA MET A 721 8.95 14.40 22.92
C MET A 721 10.30 14.03 22.28
N GLU A 722 10.62 14.58 21.11
CA GLU A 722 11.94 14.49 20.45
C GLU A 722 12.98 15.49 21.01
N ASN A 723 12.60 16.42 21.89
CA ASN A 723 13.47 17.43 22.48
C ASN A 723 13.95 16.99 23.87
N ASP A 724 15.26 17.03 24.13
CA ASP A 724 15.92 16.66 25.40
C ASP A 724 15.22 17.20 26.65
N MET A 725 14.58 18.37 26.56
CA MET A 725 13.82 18.97 27.66
C MET A 725 12.65 18.09 28.14
N TYR A 726 12.08 17.25 27.28
CA TYR A 726 10.98 16.32 27.57
C TYR A 726 11.46 14.86 27.71
N ASP A 727 12.76 14.64 27.91
CA ASP A 727 13.26 13.33 28.36
C ASP A 727 12.53 12.87 29.62
N LEU A 728 12.20 11.58 29.65
CA LEU A 728 11.37 10.96 30.69
C LEU A 728 12.06 10.82 32.05
N LYS A 729 13.34 11.16 32.16
CA LYS A 729 14.12 11.15 33.41
C LYS A 729 14.47 12.56 33.86
N ALA A 730 14.98 13.42 32.96
CA ALA A 730 15.37 14.80 33.24
C ALA A 730 14.19 15.77 33.39
N GLY A 731 13.17 15.61 32.55
CA GLY A 731 11.95 16.44 32.51
C GLY A 731 10.82 15.93 33.43
N TYR A 732 10.97 14.77 34.05
CA TYR A 732 9.93 14.11 34.83
C TYR A 732 9.37 15.02 35.94
N GLY A 733 8.05 15.17 35.97
CA GLY A 733 7.34 15.99 36.96
C GLY A 733 7.55 17.51 36.82
N LYS A 734 8.32 17.98 35.82
CA LYS A 734 8.53 19.41 35.50
C LYS A 734 7.75 19.81 34.25
N CYS A 735 7.99 19.09 33.15
CA CYS A 735 7.38 19.31 31.82
C CYS A 735 6.77 18.03 31.23
N VAL A 736 7.14 16.83 31.72
CA VAL A 736 6.60 15.56 31.24
C VAL A 736 6.27 14.60 32.39
N VAL A 737 5.21 13.81 32.24
CA VAL A 737 4.98 12.58 33.04
C VAL A 737 4.46 11.47 32.10
N LYS A 738 5.11 10.30 32.13
CA LYS A 738 4.62 9.05 31.53
C LYS A 738 3.75 8.30 32.55
N LEU A 739 2.57 7.84 32.13
CA LEU A 739 1.69 6.98 32.93
C LEU A 739 2.01 5.50 32.66
N THR A 740 2.30 4.71 33.70
CA THR A 740 2.67 3.28 33.57
C THR A 740 1.49 2.31 33.75
N LYS A 741 0.60 2.56 34.73
CA LYS A 741 -0.45 1.62 35.12
C LYS A 741 -1.58 1.53 34.08
N ASN A 742 -1.80 0.35 33.51
CA ASN A 742 -2.83 0.05 32.51
C ASN A 742 -4.09 -0.56 33.17
N PHE A 743 -5.24 0.09 32.98
CA PHE A 743 -6.53 -0.34 33.55
C PHE A 743 -7.49 -0.93 32.52
N ARG A 744 -7.00 -1.37 31.36
CA ARG A 744 -7.81 -1.87 30.23
C ARG A 744 -7.70 -3.39 30.02
N SER A 745 -6.49 -3.91 29.90
CA SER A 745 -6.24 -5.16 29.19
C SER A 745 -5.71 -6.27 30.10
N HIS A 746 -5.96 -7.52 29.69
CA HIS A 746 -5.29 -8.70 30.21
C HIS A 746 -3.78 -8.63 29.93
N ASP A 747 -2.97 -9.16 30.85
CA ASP A 747 -1.51 -9.12 30.78
C ASP A 747 -0.95 -9.59 29.43
N ALA A 748 -1.28 -10.81 29.00
CA ALA A 748 -0.90 -11.35 27.68
C ALA A 748 -1.20 -10.42 26.47
N ILE A 749 -2.28 -9.62 26.51
CA ILE A 749 -2.65 -8.66 25.44
C ILE A 749 -1.79 -7.39 25.53
N LEU A 750 -1.37 -7.02 26.74
CA LEU A 750 -0.53 -5.86 27.03
C LEU A 750 0.97 -6.15 26.81
N HIS A 751 1.43 -7.34 27.14
CA HIS A 751 2.84 -7.73 27.23
C HIS A 751 3.63 -7.48 25.93
N PHE A 752 3.21 -8.06 24.80
CA PHE A 752 3.94 -7.85 23.54
C PHE A 752 3.98 -6.36 23.11
N PRO A 753 2.88 -5.58 23.17
CA PRO A 753 2.95 -4.13 22.98
C PRO A 753 3.80 -3.38 24.03
N ASN A 754 3.82 -3.82 25.28
CA ASN A 754 4.61 -3.20 26.35
C ASN A 754 6.11 -3.26 26.03
N ASP A 755 6.59 -4.45 25.73
CA ASP A 755 8.00 -4.72 25.44
C ASP A 755 8.44 -4.05 24.14
N ARG A 756 7.61 -4.10 23.09
CA ARG A 756 7.95 -3.57 21.76
C ARG A 756 7.83 -2.05 21.59
N PHE A 757 7.01 -1.35 22.38
CA PHE A 757 6.75 0.09 22.17
C PHE A 757 6.90 0.97 23.43
N TYR A 758 6.96 0.38 24.63
CA TYR A 758 6.94 1.12 25.90
C TYR A 758 8.03 0.70 26.90
N GLU A 759 9.03 -0.05 26.44
CA GLU A 759 10.24 -0.49 27.19
C GLU A 759 9.93 -1.44 28.36
N GLY A 760 8.80 -2.14 28.33
CA GLY A 760 8.37 -3.03 29.42
C GLY A 760 7.78 -2.30 30.63
N GLU A 761 7.74 -0.96 30.64
CA GLU A 761 7.36 -0.14 31.81
C GLU A 761 5.85 -0.17 32.17
N LEU A 762 4.97 -0.79 31.38
CA LEU A 762 3.53 -0.80 31.67
C LEU A 762 3.12 -1.87 32.69
N GLU A 763 2.51 -1.43 33.78
CA GLU A 763 1.99 -2.31 34.83
C GLU A 763 0.55 -2.75 34.50
N GLN A 764 0.26 -4.05 34.53
CA GLN A 764 -1.11 -4.55 34.46
C GLN A 764 -1.85 -4.19 35.76
N CYS A 765 -2.97 -3.46 35.65
CA CYS A 765 -3.78 -2.98 36.78
C CYS A 765 -5.30 -3.02 36.50
N ALA A 766 -5.73 -3.71 35.43
CA ALA A 766 -7.14 -3.85 35.08
C ALA A 766 -7.84 -4.90 35.95
N GLU A 767 -9.12 -4.69 36.26
CA GLU A 767 -9.91 -5.54 37.17
C GLU A 767 -9.94 -7.01 36.70
N PRO A 768 -9.44 -7.98 37.52
CA PRO A 768 -9.35 -9.38 37.12
C PRO A 768 -10.68 -9.99 36.67
N ALA A 769 -11.81 -9.63 37.30
CA ALA A 769 -13.13 -10.12 36.91
C ALA A 769 -13.54 -9.68 35.49
N ALA A 770 -13.08 -8.52 35.04
CA ALA A 770 -13.37 -7.99 33.70
C ALA A 770 -12.43 -8.57 32.63
N ILE A 771 -11.13 -8.70 32.93
CA ILE A 771 -10.13 -9.18 31.96
C ILE A 771 -10.04 -10.70 31.86
N ASN A 772 -10.34 -11.45 32.92
CA ASN A 772 -10.23 -12.91 32.94
C ASN A 772 -11.54 -13.61 32.49
N LYS A 773 -12.56 -12.85 32.09
CA LYS A 773 -13.93 -13.32 31.72
C LYS A 773 -13.95 -14.51 30.75
N TYR A 774 -12.95 -14.65 29.89
CA TYR A 774 -12.87 -15.68 28.85
C TYR A 774 -11.81 -16.77 29.10
N LEU A 775 -11.05 -16.70 30.21
CA LEU A 775 -10.12 -17.77 30.58
C LEU A 775 -10.89 -19.07 30.90
N GLY A 776 -10.26 -20.22 30.63
CA GLY A 776 -10.89 -21.53 30.79
C GLY A 776 -11.89 -21.92 29.69
N SER A 777 -12.34 -20.96 28.85
CA SER A 777 -13.29 -21.20 27.76
C SER A 777 -12.77 -22.21 26.74
N THR A 778 -13.68 -22.99 26.15
CA THR A 778 -13.39 -24.01 25.13
C THR A 778 -13.03 -23.43 23.76
N TYR A 779 -13.14 -22.11 23.57
CA TYR A 779 -12.74 -21.44 22.32
C TYR A 779 -11.29 -20.92 22.33
N LEU A 780 -10.61 -20.93 23.49
CA LEU A 780 -9.18 -20.67 23.58
C LEU A 780 -8.38 -21.96 23.30
N PRO A 781 -7.40 -21.97 22.37
CA PRO A 781 -6.52 -23.12 22.19
C PRO A 781 -5.69 -23.41 23.45
N SER A 782 -5.22 -22.36 24.13
CA SER A 782 -4.64 -22.41 25.48
C SER A 782 -5.56 -21.71 26.48
N LYS A 783 -6.10 -22.46 27.45
CA LYS A 783 -7.08 -21.96 28.44
C LYS A 783 -6.63 -20.79 29.31
N GLN A 784 -5.33 -20.50 29.34
CA GLN A 784 -4.72 -19.42 30.13
C GLN A 784 -4.29 -18.22 29.27
N PHE A 785 -4.38 -18.31 27.95
CA PHE A 785 -3.86 -17.31 27.02
C PHE A 785 -4.98 -16.71 26.14
N PRO A 786 -5.49 -15.50 26.45
CA PRO A 786 -6.65 -14.91 25.80
C PRO A 786 -6.33 -14.21 24.45
N ILE A 787 -5.37 -14.75 23.69
CA ILE A 787 -5.12 -14.36 22.30
C ILE A 787 -5.23 -15.61 21.42
N VAL A 788 -6.01 -15.49 20.35
CA VAL A 788 -6.17 -16.53 19.35
C VAL A 788 -5.72 -16.00 17.99
N PHE A 789 -4.68 -16.58 17.39
CA PHE A 789 -4.42 -16.40 15.95
C PHE A 789 -5.03 -17.58 15.20
N HIS A 790 -5.98 -17.29 14.30
CA HIS A 790 -6.59 -18.25 13.39
C HIS A 790 -5.97 -18.08 12.00
N ALA A 791 -5.07 -18.99 11.65
CA ALA A 791 -4.48 -19.06 10.32
C ALA A 791 -5.56 -19.42 9.29
N VAL A 792 -5.73 -18.58 8.26
CA VAL A 792 -6.64 -18.80 7.13
C VAL A 792 -5.87 -18.64 5.83
N SER A 793 -5.71 -19.74 5.09
CA SER A 793 -5.22 -19.72 3.70
C SER A 793 -6.35 -19.27 2.78
N GLY A 794 -6.62 -17.97 2.77
CA GLY A 794 -7.74 -17.37 2.03
C GLY A 794 -7.34 -16.86 0.65
N LYS A 795 -8.20 -16.01 0.07
CA LYS A 795 -7.88 -15.22 -1.13
C LYS A 795 -8.43 -13.80 -1.00
N ASP A 796 -7.59 -12.80 -1.24
CA ASP A 796 -8.03 -11.42 -1.39
C ASP A 796 -8.50 -11.12 -2.83
N ASP A 797 -9.76 -10.70 -2.93
CA ASP A 797 -10.45 -10.32 -4.17
C ASP A 797 -10.84 -8.83 -4.17
N ARG A 798 -11.23 -8.31 -5.34
CA ARG A 798 -11.71 -6.92 -5.55
C ARG A 798 -12.98 -6.92 -6.39
N GLU A 799 -13.85 -5.93 -6.18
CA GLU A 799 -15.18 -5.87 -6.80
C GLU A 799 -15.40 -4.60 -7.65
N ALA A 800 -15.93 -4.79 -8.86
CA ALA A 800 -16.28 -3.75 -9.81
C ALA A 800 -15.16 -2.72 -10.02
N SER A 801 -15.36 -1.46 -9.64
CA SER A 801 -14.36 -0.39 -9.80
C SER A 801 -13.68 0.04 -8.49
N SER A 802 -13.80 -0.78 -7.43
CA SER A 802 -13.25 -0.50 -6.10
C SER A 802 -11.79 -0.95 -6.00
N PRO A 803 -10.85 -0.09 -5.54
CA PRO A 803 -9.49 -0.50 -5.23
C PRO A 803 -9.38 -1.24 -3.88
N SER A 804 -10.47 -1.37 -3.11
CA SER A 804 -10.48 -2.04 -1.80
C SER A 804 -10.56 -3.55 -1.97
N PHE A 805 -9.66 -4.27 -1.30
CA PHE A 805 -9.67 -5.72 -1.18
C PHE A 805 -10.73 -6.22 -0.19
N PHE A 806 -11.12 -7.48 -0.31
CA PHE A 806 -11.87 -8.26 0.70
C PHE A 806 -11.52 -9.74 0.56
N ASN A 807 -11.73 -10.52 1.62
CA ASN A 807 -11.39 -11.95 1.68
C ASN A 807 -12.56 -12.69 2.32
N VAL A 808 -13.29 -13.44 1.49
CA VAL A 808 -14.53 -14.13 1.89
C VAL A 808 -14.25 -15.21 2.93
N ASP A 809 -13.10 -15.87 2.83
CA ASP A 809 -12.71 -17.00 3.67
C ASP A 809 -12.50 -16.51 5.12
N GLU A 810 -11.85 -15.35 5.30
CA GLU A 810 -11.80 -14.65 6.59
C GLU A 810 -13.19 -14.18 7.09
N VAL A 811 -14.06 -13.65 6.21
CA VAL A 811 -15.41 -13.19 6.61
C VAL A 811 -16.23 -14.33 7.23
N LEU A 812 -16.17 -15.53 6.63
CA LEU A 812 -16.87 -16.71 7.14
C LEU A 812 -16.28 -17.18 8.47
N GLN A 813 -14.95 -17.15 8.63
CA GLN A 813 -14.32 -17.53 9.90
C GLN A 813 -14.61 -16.52 11.03
N VAL A 814 -14.62 -15.22 10.74
CA VAL A 814 -15.04 -14.17 11.70
C VAL A 814 -16.52 -14.35 12.08
N LYS A 815 -17.40 -14.62 11.11
CA LYS A 815 -18.82 -14.92 11.38
C LYS A 815 -18.96 -16.13 12.30
N SER A 816 -18.22 -17.21 12.05
CA SER A 816 -18.24 -18.41 12.90
C SER A 816 -17.79 -18.13 14.34
N TYR A 817 -16.79 -17.28 14.55
CA TYR A 817 -16.42 -16.82 15.90
C TYR A 817 -17.55 -16.03 16.57
N VAL A 818 -18.17 -15.08 15.89
CA VAL A 818 -19.30 -14.32 16.45
C VAL A 818 -20.47 -15.22 16.87
N GLN A 819 -20.81 -16.23 16.04
CA GLN A 819 -21.87 -17.20 16.37
C GLN A 819 -21.53 -17.98 17.64
N ARG A 820 -20.35 -18.61 17.71
CA ARG A 820 -19.88 -19.37 18.88
C ARG A 820 -19.86 -18.53 20.17
N LEU A 821 -19.38 -17.28 20.08
CA LEU A 821 -19.36 -16.37 21.24
C LEU A 821 -20.77 -16.03 21.73
N LYS A 822 -21.75 -15.82 20.83
CA LYS A 822 -23.15 -15.55 21.21
C LYS A 822 -23.90 -16.80 21.72
N GLU A 823 -23.41 -17.99 21.41
CA GLU A 823 -23.95 -19.26 21.89
C GLU A 823 -23.48 -19.61 23.32
N ASP A 824 -22.29 -19.15 23.74
CA ASP A 824 -21.73 -19.41 25.07
C ASP A 824 -22.59 -18.84 26.21
N ARG A 825 -22.78 -19.65 27.26
CA ARG A 825 -23.47 -19.25 28.48
C ARG A 825 -22.70 -18.18 29.27
N HIS A 826 -21.37 -18.11 29.15
CA HIS A 826 -20.55 -17.06 29.76
C HIS A 826 -20.70 -15.69 29.07
N PHE A 827 -21.21 -15.67 27.83
CA PHE A 827 -21.51 -14.43 27.10
C PHE A 827 -22.92 -13.90 27.40
N ARG A 828 -23.82 -14.75 27.92
CA ARG A 828 -25.17 -14.36 28.33
C ARG A 828 -25.12 -13.59 29.65
N THR A 829 -25.23 -12.28 29.57
CA THR A 829 -25.63 -11.44 30.72
C THR A 829 -26.96 -11.95 31.30
N THR A 830 -27.12 -11.87 32.62
CA THR A 830 -28.16 -12.56 33.42
C THR A 830 -29.59 -12.00 33.29
N HIS A 831 -29.93 -11.36 32.16
CA HIS A 831 -31.25 -10.79 31.88
C HIS A 831 -31.87 -11.40 30.60
N PRO A 832 -32.58 -12.54 30.71
CA PRO A 832 -33.20 -13.21 29.57
C PRO A 832 -34.54 -12.56 29.14
N SER A 833 -34.53 -11.29 28.72
CA SER A 833 -35.56 -10.70 27.85
C SER A 833 -35.18 -9.32 27.29
N VAL A 834 -35.80 -8.94 26.16
CA VAL A 834 -35.80 -7.62 25.49
C VAL A 834 -34.46 -7.09 24.93
N TYR A 835 -33.32 -7.16 25.64
CA TYR A 835 -32.10 -6.40 25.28
C TYR A 835 -30.92 -7.24 24.76
N CYS A 836 -31.09 -7.96 23.65
CA CYS A 836 -29.98 -8.66 22.97
C CYS A 836 -28.85 -7.73 22.47
N SER A 837 -29.12 -6.43 22.29
CA SER A 837 -28.17 -5.43 21.79
C SER A 837 -26.97 -5.16 22.73
N LEU A 838 -27.09 -5.49 24.02
CA LEU A 838 -26.00 -5.27 24.98
C LEU A 838 -24.85 -6.28 24.83
N ALA A 839 -25.14 -7.53 24.42
CA ALA A 839 -24.11 -8.53 24.16
C ALA A 839 -23.33 -8.24 22.84
N ASP A 840 -24.02 -7.71 21.83
CA ASP A 840 -23.38 -7.26 20.58
C ASP A 840 -22.45 -6.05 20.81
N ALA A 841 -22.73 -5.23 21.84
CA ALA A 841 -21.89 -4.10 22.21
C ALA A 841 -20.56 -4.51 22.89
N ASP A 842 -20.45 -5.74 23.42
CA ASP A 842 -19.22 -6.29 24.03
C ASP A 842 -18.17 -6.71 22.98
N ILE A 843 -18.55 -6.81 21.71
CA ILE A 843 -17.71 -7.24 20.58
C ILE A 843 -17.40 -6.04 19.66
N GLY A 844 -16.17 -5.97 19.16
CA GLY A 844 -15.78 -5.09 18.06
C GLY A 844 -14.99 -5.83 16.98
N ILE A 845 -15.25 -5.52 15.72
CA ILE A 845 -14.55 -6.14 14.59
C ILE A 845 -13.79 -5.08 13.81
N ILE A 846 -12.48 -5.27 13.69
CA ILE A 846 -11.54 -4.36 13.04
C ILE A 846 -11.07 -5.00 11.73
N ALA A 847 -11.20 -4.30 10.61
CA ALA A 847 -10.59 -4.70 9.35
C ALA A 847 -10.03 -3.49 8.59
N PRO A 848 -8.88 -3.61 7.91
CA PRO A 848 -8.25 -2.50 7.20
C PRO A 848 -9.03 -2.05 5.96
N TYR A 849 -9.58 -3.01 5.20
CA TYR A 849 -10.20 -2.73 3.93
C TYR A 849 -11.70 -2.50 4.09
N HIS A 850 -12.18 -1.38 3.54
CA HIS A 850 -13.59 -0.99 3.64
C HIS A 850 -14.55 -2.00 2.99
N ALA A 851 -14.15 -2.63 1.88
CA ALA A 851 -14.93 -3.73 1.30
C ALA A 851 -15.02 -4.94 2.24
N GLN A 852 -13.96 -5.28 2.99
CA GLN A 852 -14.05 -6.29 4.05
C GLN A 852 -15.07 -5.87 5.12
N CYS A 853 -15.03 -4.62 5.59
CA CYS A 853 -16.03 -4.10 6.53
C CYS A 853 -17.46 -4.16 5.98
N GLN A 854 -17.67 -3.99 4.67
CA GLN A 854 -18.98 -4.17 4.03
C GLN A 854 -19.41 -5.65 3.97
N LYS A 855 -18.51 -6.57 3.58
CA LYS A 855 -18.79 -8.01 3.50
C LYS A 855 -19.06 -8.59 4.89
N LEU A 856 -18.27 -8.22 5.90
CA LEU A 856 -18.49 -8.51 7.32
C LEU A 856 -19.87 -8.04 7.79
N ARG A 857 -20.21 -6.75 7.63
CA ARG A 857 -21.53 -6.22 8.01
C ARG A 857 -22.67 -6.95 7.29
N THR A 858 -22.48 -7.30 6.02
CA THR A 858 -23.49 -8.05 5.24
C THR A 858 -23.67 -9.48 5.75
N ALA A 859 -22.58 -10.18 6.08
CA ALA A 859 -22.59 -11.55 6.60
C ALA A 859 -23.11 -11.64 8.05
N LEU A 860 -22.98 -10.56 8.83
CA LEU A 860 -23.36 -10.50 10.25
C LEU A 860 -24.79 -9.99 10.50
N ARG A 861 -25.45 -9.33 9.54
CA ARG A 861 -26.83 -8.81 9.66
C ARG A 861 -27.84 -9.81 10.24
N SER A 862 -27.76 -11.09 9.86
CA SER A 862 -28.66 -12.15 10.32
C SER A 862 -28.25 -12.79 11.66
N VAL A 863 -27.14 -12.35 12.25
CA VAL A 863 -26.54 -12.95 13.46
C VAL A 863 -26.41 -11.90 14.58
N ALA A 864 -25.90 -10.70 14.26
CA ALA A 864 -25.43 -9.72 15.22
C ALA A 864 -25.26 -8.32 14.58
N ASP A 865 -26.34 -7.74 14.06
CA ASP A 865 -26.33 -6.40 13.41
C ASP A 865 -25.93 -5.26 14.36
N GLY A 866 -25.97 -5.50 15.69
CA GLY A 866 -25.49 -4.55 16.70
C GLY A 866 -23.97 -4.47 16.84
N ILE A 867 -23.21 -5.42 16.29
CA ILE A 867 -21.74 -5.44 16.42
C ILE A 867 -21.13 -4.32 15.56
N LYS A 868 -20.28 -3.51 16.19
CA LYS A 868 -19.51 -2.51 15.46
C LYS A 868 -18.46 -3.19 14.58
N VAL A 869 -18.50 -2.90 13.29
CA VAL A 869 -17.48 -3.27 12.30
C VAL A 869 -16.94 -1.99 11.68
N GLY A 870 -15.62 -1.82 11.65
CA GLY A 870 -14.95 -0.61 11.19
C GLY A 870 -13.44 -0.76 11.02
N SER A 871 -12.76 0.32 10.65
CA SER A 871 -11.30 0.38 10.56
C SER A 871 -10.66 0.71 11.92
N VAL A 872 -9.31 0.65 11.99
CA VAL A 872 -8.57 0.96 13.23
C VAL A 872 -8.85 2.41 13.69
N GLU A 873 -8.94 3.36 12.75
CA GLU A 873 -9.24 4.76 13.07
C GLU A 873 -10.67 4.90 13.65
N GLU A 874 -11.65 4.16 13.12
CA GLU A 874 -13.01 4.18 13.67
C GLU A 874 -13.08 3.60 15.09
N PHE A 875 -12.14 2.76 15.50
CA PHE A 875 -12.03 2.20 16.85
C PHE A 875 -11.12 3.00 17.81
N GLN A 876 -10.50 4.08 17.33
CA GLN A 876 -9.65 4.94 18.14
C GLN A 876 -10.44 5.59 19.30
N GLY A 877 -9.80 5.70 20.47
CA GLY A 877 -10.46 6.11 21.73
C GLY A 877 -11.50 5.12 22.29
N GLN A 878 -11.90 4.09 21.54
CA GLN A 878 -12.84 3.05 21.99
C GLN A 878 -12.07 1.81 22.48
N GLU A 879 -12.80 0.90 23.11
CA GLU A 879 -12.32 -0.35 23.72
C GLU A 879 -13.49 -1.35 23.82
N ARG A 880 -13.20 -2.65 23.87
CA ARG A 880 -14.20 -3.74 23.95
C ARG A 880 -13.68 -4.94 24.75
N PRO A 881 -14.54 -5.66 25.50
CA PRO A 881 -14.22 -6.97 26.05
C PRO A 881 -13.61 -7.94 25.03
N VAL A 882 -14.21 -8.06 23.83
CA VAL A 882 -13.68 -8.85 22.72
C VAL A 882 -13.37 -7.98 21.51
N ILE A 883 -12.21 -8.18 20.90
CA ILE A 883 -11.89 -7.65 19.56
C ILE A 883 -11.55 -8.81 18.63
N ILE A 884 -12.11 -8.74 17.41
CA ILE A 884 -11.73 -9.62 16.31
C ILE A 884 -11.07 -8.76 15.21
N ILE A 885 -9.87 -9.13 14.77
CA ILE A 885 -9.13 -8.49 13.68
C ILE A 885 -9.16 -9.40 12.46
N SER A 886 -9.48 -8.85 11.29
CA SER A 886 -9.40 -9.51 9.98
C SER A 886 -8.32 -8.82 9.14
N THR A 887 -7.31 -9.54 8.67
CA THR A 887 -6.12 -8.97 7.99
C THR A 887 -6.25 -8.87 6.47
N VAL A 888 -7.15 -9.67 5.90
CA VAL A 888 -7.60 -9.74 4.50
C VAL A 888 -6.60 -10.28 3.49
N ARG A 889 -5.32 -9.91 3.53
CA ARG A 889 -4.37 -10.25 2.45
C ARG A 889 -3.82 -11.69 2.59
N SER A 890 -3.91 -12.46 1.51
CA SER A 890 -3.37 -13.84 1.41
C SER A 890 -2.47 -14.03 0.18
N SER A 891 -2.55 -13.14 -0.82
CA SER A 891 -1.77 -13.23 -2.06
C SER A 891 -0.32 -12.75 -1.92
N LYS A 892 0.65 -13.64 -2.17
CA LYS A 892 2.10 -13.30 -2.15
C LYS A 892 2.54 -12.42 -3.33
N GLU A 893 1.94 -12.62 -4.49
CA GLU A 893 2.33 -11.96 -5.75
C GLU A 893 2.09 -10.45 -5.73
N PHE A 894 0.96 -10.02 -5.17
CA PHE A 894 0.63 -8.61 -5.05
C PHE A 894 1.39 -7.91 -3.93
N VAL A 895 1.96 -8.62 -2.95
CA VAL A 895 2.72 -8.02 -1.84
C VAL A 895 4.00 -7.33 -2.34
N GLU A 896 4.74 -7.87 -3.32
CA GLU A 896 5.90 -7.14 -3.87
C GLU A 896 5.48 -6.01 -4.83
N TYR A 897 4.33 -6.15 -5.52
CA TYR A 897 3.78 -5.05 -6.31
C TYR A 897 3.37 -3.89 -5.41
N ASP A 898 2.71 -4.17 -4.28
CA ASP A 898 2.37 -3.17 -3.27
C ASP A 898 3.67 -2.59 -2.65
N LEU A 899 4.58 -3.41 -2.09
CA LEU A 899 5.83 -2.94 -1.48
C LEU A 899 6.76 -2.13 -2.41
N ARG A 900 6.63 -2.21 -3.74
CA ARG A 900 7.55 -1.53 -4.70
C ARG A 900 6.88 -0.56 -5.69
N HIS A 901 5.63 -0.76 -6.09
CA HIS A 901 4.95 0.10 -7.09
C HIS A 901 4.06 1.19 -6.49
N THR A 902 3.97 1.24 -5.16
CA THR A 902 3.27 2.30 -4.43
C THR A 902 4.14 3.55 -4.19
N LEU A 903 5.45 3.48 -4.51
CA LEU A 903 6.54 4.49 -4.42
C LEU A 903 6.33 5.79 -5.24
N GLY A 904 5.09 6.18 -5.49
CA GLY A 904 4.73 7.48 -6.07
C GLY A 904 3.26 7.86 -5.89
N PHE A 905 2.34 6.91 -5.68
CA PHE A 905 0.90 7.21 -5.62
C PHE A 905 0.05 6.35 -4.66
N LEU A 906 0.63 5.38 -3.94
CA LEU A 906 -0.15 4.44 -3.09
C LEU A 906 0.43 4.09 -1.71
N ARG A 907 1.57 4.69 -1.28
CA ARG A 907 2.16 4.67 0.10
C ARG A 907 1.22 5.22 1.21
N ILE A 908 -0.09 5.13 1.02
CA ILE A 908 -1.14 5.82 1.79
C ILE A 908 -2.33 4.90 2.09
N LEU A 909 -2.53 3.78 1.36
CA LEU A 909 -3.74 2.95 1.52
C LEU A 909 -3.50 1.42 1.54
N VAL A 910 -2.26 0.93 1.44
CA VAL A 910 -1.96 -0.51 1.48
C VAL A 910 -0.78 -0.81 2.41
N ASP A 911 0.41 -0.28 2.12
CA ASP A 911 1.67 -0.70 2.78
C ASP A 911 1.71 -0.34 4.28
N LEU A 912 1.27 0.87 4.62
CA LEU A 912 1.35 1.44 5.96
C LEU A 912 0.17 1.07 6.88
N MET A 913 -0.66 0.08 6.53
CA MET A 913 -1.82 -0.32 7.34
C MET A 913 -1.57 -1.58 8.18
N PHE A 914 -1.00 -2.64 7.57
CA PHE A 914 -0.85 -3.97 8.22
C PHE A 914 0.46 -4.71 7.92
N VAL A 915 1.43 -4.15 7.18
CA VAL A 915 2.69 -4.85 6.83
C VAL A 915 3.96 -4.06 7.21
N SER A 916 3.90 -2.75 7.47
CA SER A 916 5.09 -1.98 7.89
C SER A 916 4.79 -0.75 8.75
N ASN A 917 3.87 -0.82 9.72
CA ASN A 917 3.54 0.33 10.56
C ASN A 917 3.51 0.03 12.07
N VAL A 918 4.63 0.41 12.71
CA VAL A 918 4.91 0.45 14.16
C VAL A 918 3.76 1.08 14.97
N VAL A 919 3.01 2.02 14.40
CA VAL A 919 2.08 2.91 15.12
C VAL A 919 0.63 2.39 15.12
N LEU A 920 0.23 1.61 14.10
CA LEU A 920 -1.14 1.08 13.98
C LEU A 920 -1.37 -0.21 14.77
N PHE A 921 -0.37 -1.09 14.79
CA PHE A 921 -0.42 -2.36 15.50
C PHE A 921 -0.72 -2.20 17.02
N PRO A 922 -0.04 -1.31 17.78
CA PRO A 922 -0.36 -1.06 19.19
C PRO A 922 -1.81 -0.62 19.38
N VAL A 923 -2.32 0.26 18.51
CA VAL A 923 -3.70 0.74 18.60
C VAL A 923 -4.68 -0.42 18.46
N ALA A 924 -4.55 -1.24 17.41
CA ALA A 924 -5.48 -2.33 17.12
C ALA A 924 -5.50 -3.41 18.22
N VAL A 925 -4.32 -3.90 18.64
CA VAL A 925 -4.19 -4.92 19.69
C VAL A 925 -4.75 -4.42 21.03
N THR A 926 -4.40 -3.20 21.44
CA THR A 926 -4.84 -2.60 22.72
C THR A 926 -6.28 -2.08 22.73
N ARG A 927 -7.11 -2.45 21.74
CA ARG A 927 -8.58 -2.26 21.81
C ARG A 927 -9.25 -3.35 22.65
N ALA A 928 -8.64 -4.53 22.76
CA ALA A 928 -9.17 -5.66 23.52
C ALA A 928 -8.94 -5.48 25.03
N LYS A 929 -9.95 -5.84 25.83
CA LYS A 929 -9.79 -5.99 27.29
C LYS A 929 -9.46 -7.42 27.69
N ALA A 930 -10.27 -8.37 27.25
CA ALA A 930 -10.35 -9.72 27.82
C ALA A 930 -10.16 -10.85 26.80
N LEU A 931 -10.32 -10.58 25.50
CA LEU A 931 -10.07 -11.54 24.43
C LEU A 931 -9.69 -10.81 23.13
N LEU A 932 -8.60 -11.24 22.52
CA LEU A 932 -8.20 -10.83 21.17
C LEU A 932 -8.23 -12.04 20.23
N ILE A 933 -8.94 -11.93 19.12
CA ILE A 933 -8.93 -12.91 18.03
C ILE A 933 -8.36 -12.22 16.79
N VAL A 934 -7.39 -12.82 16.13
CA VAL A 934 -6.84 -12.37 14.84
C VAL A 934 -7.10 -13.47 13.82
N VAL A 935 -7.65 -13.12 12.67
CA VAL A 935 -7.94 -14.02 11.55
C VAL A 935 -7.15 -13.51 10.34
N GLY A 936 -6.27 -14.35 9.79
CA GLY A 936 -5.35 -13.89 8.74
C GLY A 936 -4.45 -14.95 8.14
N ASP A 937 -3.75 -14.60 7.06
CA ASP A 937 -2.78 -15.49 6.42
C ASP A 937 -1.38 -15.34 7.06
N PRO A 938 -0.87 -16.36 7.76
CA PRO A 938 0.44 -16.30 8.41
C PRO A 938 1.60 -16.20 7.40
N GLN A 939 1.43 -16.67 6.16
CA GLN A 939 2.50 -16.64 5.15
C GLN A 939 2.69 -15.25 4.52
N VAL A 940 1.67 -14.39 4.59
CA VAL A 940 1.78 -12.96 4.22
C VAL A 940 2.25 -12.12 5.41
N LEU A 941 1.67 -12.33 6.59
CA LEU A 941 1.97 -11.54 7.78
C LEU A 941 3.41 -11.74 8.29
N SER A 942 3.94 -12.97 8.21
CA SER A 942 5.31 -13.31 8.66
C SER A 942 6.46 -12.76 7.81
N LEU A 943 6.15 -12.00 6.75
CA LEU A 943 7.11 -11.26 5.93
C LEU A 943 7.55 -9.94 6.60
N ASP A 944 6.72 -9.39 7.48
CA ASP A 944 7.03 -8.25 8.35
C ASP A 944 7.67 -8.73 9.67
N PRO A 945 8.82 -8.19 10.10
CA PRO A 945 9.45 -8.56 11.37
C PRO A 945 8.55 -8.39 12.60
N LEU A 946 7.75 -7.32 12.66
CA LEU A 946 6.89 -7.05 13.83
C LEU A 946 5.76 -8.08 13.94
N TRP A 947 5.01 -8.32 12.85
CA TRP A 947 4.00 -9.39 12.81
C TRP A 947 4.62 -10.76 13.01
N ARG A 948 5.77 -11.06 12.40
CA ARG A 948 6.50 -12.32 12.60
C ARG A 948 6.82 -12.56 14.08
N SER A 949 7.31 -11.54 14.78
CA SER A 949 7.58 -11.63 16.22
C SER A 949 6.30 -11.82 17.04
N PHE A 950 5.18 -11.19 16.65
CA PHE A 950 3.88 -11.38 17.32
C PHE A 950 3.28 -12.77 17.08
N LEU A 951 3.41 -13.31 15.87
CA LEU A 951 2.99 -14.67 15.53
C LEU A 951 3.81 -15.70 16.31
N ASN A 952 5.13 -15.52 16.41
CA ASN A 952 5.99 -16.34 17.27
C ASN A 952 5.55 -16.27 18.75
N TYR A 953 5.24 -15.07 19.27
CA TYR A 953 4.74 -14.89 20.63
C TYR A 953 3.43 -15.65 20.88
N ILE A 954 2.45 -15.54 19.97
CA ILE A 954 1.17 -16.25 20.08
C ILE A 954 1.37 -17.77 19.98
N TYR A 955 2.19 -18.23 19.04
CA TYR A 955 2.47 -19.65 18.84
C TYR A 955 3.13 -20.27 20.07
N ASN A 956 4.18 -19.64 20.60
CA ASN A 956 4.94 -20.13 21.75
C ASN A 956 4.13 -20.15 23.06
N ASN A 957 3.06 -19.35 23.17
CA ASN A 957 2.11 -19.37 24.30
C ASN A 957 0.88 -20.28 24.06
N GLY A 958 0.83 -21.00 22.94
CA GLY A 958 -0.26 -21.93 22.62
C GLY A 958 -1.56 -21.23 22.19
N GLY A 959 -1.51 -20.02 21.65
CA GLY A 959 -2.66 -19.28 21.12
C GLY A 959 -2.98 -19.55 19.65
N TRP A 960 -2.38 -20.58 19.03
CA TRP A 960 -2.52 -20.87 17.60
C TRP A 960 -3.73 -21.76 17.27
N THR A 961 -4.36 -21.53 16.13
CA THR A 961 -5.32 -22.44 15.49
C THR A 961 -5.34 -22.20 13.98
N GLY A 962 -5.86 -23.16 13.20
CA GLY A 962 -5.68 -23.19 11.74
C GLY A 962 -4.44 -23.98 11.31
N PRO A 963 -4.03 -23.90 10.03
CA PRO A 963 -2.80 -24.49 9.51
C PRO A 963 -1.55 -24.06 10.29
N ASP A 964 -0.60 -24.99 10.42
CA ASP A 964 0.69 -24.78 11.11
C ASP A 964 1.66 -23.84 10.34
N ILE A 965 2.65 -23.30 11.04
CA ILE A 965 3.64 -22.36 10.52
C ILE A 965 4.72 -23.06 9.66
N THR A 966 5.24 -22.34 8.66
CA THR A 966 6.28 -22.83 7.74
C THR A 966 7.71 -22.45 8.16
N TRP A 967 7.87 -21.92 9.36
CA TRP A 967 9.13 -21.42 9.90
C TRP A 967 9.33 -21.79 11.37
N ASP A 968 10.57 -21.71 11.84
CA ASP A 968 10.92 -21.93 13.24
C ASP A 968 10.54 -20.70 14.10
N PRO A 969 9.66 -20.84 15.12
CA PRO A 969 9.22 -19.74 15.98
C PRO A 969 10.20 -19.40 17.11
N GLN A 970 11.27 -20.20 17.28
CA GLN A 970 12.37 -19.96 18.23
C GLN A 970 13.57 -19.29 17.57
N ALA A 971 13.67 -19.34 16.24
CA ALA A 971 14.69 -18.60 15.49
C ALA A 971 14.54 -17.08 15.68
N PRO A 972 15.66 -16.33 15.82
CA PRO A 972 15.62 -14.89 16.00
C PRO A 972 14.97 -14.19 14.79
N VAL A 973 14.26 -13.10 15.08
CA VAL A 973 13.67 -12.25 14.06
C VAL A 973 14.71 -11.24 13.56
N ASP A 974 14.84 -11.14 12.24
CA ASP A 974 15.64 -10.12 11.57
C ASP A 974 14.80 -8.86 11.45
N GLU A 975 15.05 -7.89 12.34
CA GLU A 975 14.38 -6.59 12.36
C GLU A 975 14.70 -5.73 11.13
N ALA A 976 15.70 -6.09 10.30
CA ALA A 976 15.97 -5.46 9.00
C ALA A 976 15.12 -6.05 7.85
N GLY A 977 14.38 -7.13 8.10
CA GLY A 977 13.42 -7.71 7.15
C GLY A 977 14.04 -8.66 6.12
N GLY A 978 13.66 -8.53 4.85
CA GLY A 978 14.15 -9.40 3.75
C GLY A 978 13.53 -10.79 3.68
N TYR A 979 12.58 -11.14 4.56
CA TYR A 979 11.81 -12.39 4.48
C TYR A 979 11.06 -12.54 3.16
N ASP A 980 10.58 -11.43 2.58
CA ASP A 980 9.97 -11.38 1.25
C ASP A 980 10.94 -11.90 0.17
N LYS A 981 12.21 -11.54 0.26
CA LYS A 981 13.27 -11.97 -0.67
C LYS A 981 13.57 -13.46 -0.44
N ALA A 982 13.77 -13.87 0.82
CA ALA A 982 14.07 -15.26 1.15
C ALA A 982 12.98 -16.24 0.67
N VAL A 983 11.70 -15.96 0.96
CA VAL A 983 10.58 -16.80 0.53
C VAL A 983 10.46 -16.86 -1.00
N ARG A 984 10.72 -15.75 -1.71
CA ARG A 984 10.73 -15.72 -3.18
C ARG A 984 11.95 -16.44 -3.76
N ASP A 985 13.10 -16.38 -3.11
CA ASP A 985 14.32 -17.08 -3.57
C ASP A 985 14.18 -18.59 -3.37
N THR A 986 13.54 -19.06 -2.28
CA THR A 986 13.13 -20.48 -2.15
C THR A 986 12.13 -20.88 -3.24
N ALA A 987 11.06 -20.14 -3.46
CA ALA A 987 10.07 -20.47 -4.48
C ALA A 987 10.65 -20.52 -5.91
N LYS A 988 11.66 -19.67 -6.22
CA LYS A 988 12.41 -19.75 -7.49
C LYS A 988 13.24 -21.04 -7.59
N LEU A 989 13.89 -21.46 -6.50
CA LEU A 989 14.66 -22.71 -6.49
C LEU A 989 13.74 -23.91 -6.74
N ASP A 990 12.58 -23.96 -6.09
CA ASP A 990 11.61 -25.06 -6.25
C ASP A 990 11.03 -25.10 -7.69
N MET A 991 10.72 -23.95 -8.29
CA MET A 991 10.28 -23.86 -9.70
C MET A 991 11.40 -24.23 -10.68
N ASN A 992 12.64 -23.83 -10.42
CA ASN A 992 13.76 -24.14 -11.30
C ASN A 992 14.13 -25.64 -11.24
N GLU A 993 14.09 -26.26 -10.05
CA GLU A 993 14.33 -27.69 -9.87
C GLU A 993 13.21 -28.55 -10.47
N LEU A 994 11.97 -28.06 -10.45
CA LEU A 994 10.86 -28.67 -11.20
C LEU A 994 11.15 -28.66 -12.72
N ALA A 995 11.44 -27.49 -13.28
CA ALA A 995 11.72 -27.34 -14.70
C ALA A 995 12.92 -28.21 -15.11
N ARG A 996 13.98 -28.24 -14.30
CA ARG A 996 15.22 -29.00 -14.59
C ARG A 996 14.93 -30.50 -14.71
N ARG A 997 14.01 -31.02 -13.89
CA ARG A 997 13.51 -32.40 -14.03
C ARG A 997 12.71 -32.58 -15.32
N MET A 998 11.77 -31.69 -15.62
CA MET A 998 10.94 -31.77 -16.83
C MET A 998 11.77 -31.79 -18.13
N GLU A 999 12.72 -30.87 -18.29
CA GLU A 999 13.58 -30.80 -19.48
C GLU A 999 14.55 -31.98 -19.59
N SER A 1000 15.05 -32.51 -18.47
CA SER A 1000 15.92 -33.70 -18.49
C SER A 1000 15.24 -34.96 -19.04
N MET A 1001 13.91 -34.99 -19.07
CA MET A 1001 13.12 -36.06 -19.66
C MET A 1001 12.67 -35.74 -21.10
N THR A 1002 12.22 -34.51 -21.39
CA THR A 1002 11.76 -34.16 -22.75
C THR A 1002 12.90 -34.06 -23.78
N MET A 1003 14.13 -33.71 -23.39
CA MET A 1003 15.25 -33.71 -24.34
C MET A 1003 15.61 -35.11 -24.86
N ALA A 1004 15.20 -36.19 -24.18
CA ALA A 1004 15.35 -37.55 -24.67
C ALA A 1004 14.34 -37.93 -25.77
N GLU A 1005 13.34 -37.09 -26.06
CA GLU A 1005 12.30 -37.31 -27.08
C GLU A 1005 12.65 -36.68 -28.44
N VAL A 1006 13.57 -35.70 -28.50
CA VAL A 1006 13.76 -34.82 -29.68
C VAL A 1006 14.85 -35.32 -30.65
N ASP A 1007 15.79 -36.16 -30.21
CA ASP A 1007 16.97 -36.56 -31.01
C ASP A 1007 16.70 -37.59 -32.13
N GLU A 1008 15.48 -38.13 -32.27
CA GLU A 1008 15.20 -39.26 -33.19
C GLU A 1008 14.33 -38.90 -34.43
N ASP A 1009 13.65 -37.75 -34.46
CA ASP A 1009 12.60 -37.43 -35.46
C ASP A 1009 13.05 -36.49 -36.61
N ALA A 1010 14.37 -36.28 -36.81
CA ALA A 1010 14.90 -35.24 -37.70
C ALA A 1010 15.98 -35.73 -38.71
N ASP A 1011 15.58 -36.44 -39.77
CA ASP A 1011 16.48 -36.83 -40.87
C ASP A 1011 16.01 -36.39 -42.27
N ALA A 1012 16.86 -36.59 -43.27
CA ALA A 1012 16.71 -36.25 -44.69
C ALA A 1012 16.57 -34.74 -45.02
N ASP A 1013 15.35 -34.22 -45.16
CA ASP A 1013 15.06 -33.11 -46.09
C ASP A 1013 15.72 -31.76 -45.74
N ILE A 1014 15.91 -31.46 -44.46
CA ILE A 1014 16.49 -30.17 -44.03
C ILE A 1014 17.97 -30.03 -44.47
N ARG A 1015 18.70 -31.14 -44.64
CA ARG A 1015 20.12 -31.11 -45.06
C ARG A 1015 20.30 -30.57 -46.48
N ALA A 1016 19.33 -30.76 -47.38
CA ALA A 1016 19.42 -30.27 -48.76
C ALA A 1016 19.40 -28.73 -48.84
N ILE A 1017 18.58 -28.08 -48.02
CA ILE A 1017 18.37 -26.63 -48.06
C ILE A 1017 19.54 -25.86 -47.40
N LEU A 1018 20.09 -26.39 -46.31
CA LEU A 1018 21.19 -25.74 -45.57
C LEU A 1018 22.51 -25.68 -46.35
N VAL A 1019 22.80 -26.69 -47.20
CA VAL A 1019 24.02 -26.71 -48.01
C VAL A 1019 24.04 -25.54 -49.00
N THR A 1020 22.91 -25.24 -49.65
CA THR A 1020 22.77 -24.15 -50.63
C THR A 1020 23.01 -22.79 -49.98
N TYR A 1021 22.36 -22.52 -48.84
CA TYR A 1021 22.54 -21.26 -48.09
C TYR A 1021 23.98 -21.06 -47.58
N SER A 1022 24.69 -22.14 -47.23
CA SER A 1022 26.08 -22.05 -46.74
C SER A 1022 27.07 -21.49 -47.78
N LEU A 1023 26.80 -21.70 -49.08
CA LEU A 1023 27.73 -21.34 -50.16
C LEU A 1023 27.70 -19.85 -50.49
N GLU A 1024 26.54 -19.18 -50.37
CA GLU A 1024 26.45 -17.73 -50.56
C GLU A 1024 27.00 -16.96 -49.35
N LEU A 1025 26.71 -17.39 -48.12
CA LEU A 1025 27.26 -16.79 -46.90
C LEU A 1025 28.79 -16.82 -46.88
N ARG A 1026 29.41 -17.91 -47.39
CA ARG A 1026 30.87 -18.04 -47.54
C ARG A 1026 31.49 -17.07 -48.57
N ARG A 1027 30.71 -16.55 -49.54
CA ARG A 1027 31.16 -15.47 -50.44
C ARG A 1027 31.15 -14.11 -49.74
N ILE A 1028 30.16 -13.84 -48.90
CA ILE A 1028 30.03 -12.56 -48.17
C ILE A 1028 31.09 -12.44 -47.07
N HIS A 1029 31.28 -13.48 -46.27
CA HIS A 1029 32.17 -13.46 -45.10
C HIS A 1029 33.67 -13.27 -45.43
N ARG A 1030 34.07 -13.47 -46.70
CA ARG A 1030 35.44 -13.17 -47.19
C ARG A 1030 35.70 -11.68 -47.45
N ARG A 1031 34.69 -10.81 -47.48
CA ARG A 1031 34.87 -9.36 -47.66
C ARG A 1031 34.94 -8.56 -46.36
N THR A 1032 34.37 -9.05 -45.26
CA THR A 1032 34.36 -8.35 -43.96
C THR A 1032 35.64 -8.58 -43.14
N ASN A 1033 36.15 -9.82 -43.10
CA ASN A 1033 37.32 -10.20 -42.29
C ASN A 1033 38.59 -9.36 -42.55
N THR A 1034 38.75 -8.77 -43.73
CA THR A 1034 39.88 -7.88 -44.07
C THR A 1034 39.77 -6.52 -43.39
N ILE A 1035 38.55 -6.05 -43.10
CA ILE A 1035 38.28 -4.75 -42.47
C ILE A 1035 38.40 -4.87 -40.95
N ASP A 1036 37.79 -5.91 -40.36
CA ASP A 1036 37.82 -6.13 -38.91
C ASP A 1036 39.25 -6.35 -38.37
N ARG A 1037 40.14 -6.97 -39.16
CA ARG A 1037 41.56 -7.13 -38.80
C ARG A 1037 42.34 -5.81 -38.76
N LEU A 1038 41.98 -4.83 -39.57
CA LEU A 1038 42.59 -3.49 -39.54
C LEU A 1038 42.08 -2.68 -38.32
N MET A 1039 40.78 -2.78 -38.02
CA MET A 1039 40.18 -2.12 -36.86
C MET A 1039 40.67 -2.70 -35.52
N GLY A 1040 40.83 -4.02 -35.42
CA GLY A 1040 41.29 -4.70 -34.21
C GLY A 1040 42.70 -4.30 -33.79
N ALA A 1041 43.63 -4.19 -34.76
CA ALA A 1041 44.99 -3.73 -34.50
C ALA A 1041 45.05 -2.29 -33.97
N PHE A 1042 44.13 -1.43 -34.42
CA PHE A 1042 44.03 -0.03 -34.02
C PHE A 1042 43.57 0.14 -32.55
N TYR A 1043 42.67 -0.74 -32.09
CA TYR A 1043 42.17 -0.72 -30.71
C TYR A 1043 43.17 -1.28 -29.70
N PHE A 1044 43.85 -2.38 -30.04
CA PHE A 1044 44.70 -3.12 -29.10
C PHE A 1044 45.96 -2.34 -28.65
N TRP A 1045 46.37 -1.32 -29.42
CA TRP A 1045 47.50 -0.44 -29.08
C TRP A 1045 47.13 0.68 -28.08
N PHE A 1046 45.84 1.02 -27.96
CA PHE A 1046 45.36 2.09 -27.07
C PHE A 1046 44.90 1.62 -25.68
N SER A 1047 44.58 0.34 -25.50
CA SER A 1047 44.08 -0.21 -24.23
C SER A 1047 45.17 -0.92 -23.41
N GLY A 1048 46.27 -0.21 -23.13
CA GLY A 1048 47.33 -0.71 -22.25
C GLY A 1048 46.94 -0.62 -20.77
N THR A 1049 46.80 -1.75 -20.07
CA THR A 1049 46.58 -1.76 -18.61
C THR A 1049 47.32 -2.92 -17.95
N THR A 1050 48.54 -2.64 -17.47
CA THR A 1050 49.36 -3.59 -16.71
C THR A 1050 49.30 -3.23 -15.24
N VAL A 1051 48.63 -4.04 -14.42
CA VAL A 1051 48.67 -3.94 -12.94
C VAL A 1051 48.91 -5.33 -12.35
N LEU A 1052 49.77 -5.40 -11.35
CA LEU A 1052 50.30 -6.64 -10.76
C LEU A 1052 49.34 -7.23 -9.71
N HIS A 1053 49.36 -8.56 -9.59
CA HIS A 1053 48.80 -9.26 -8.42
C HIS A 1053 49.66 -9.01 -7.17
N GLN A 1054 49.01 -8.81 -6.03
CA GLN A 1054 49.51 -9.23 -4.72
C GLN A 1054 48.43 -10.09 -4.06
N ASP A 1055 48.66 -11.40 -4.01
CA ASP A 1055 48.25 -12.30 -2.92
C ASP A 1055 48.62 -13.75 -3.26
N ALA A 1056 49.35 -14.43 -2.37
CA ALA A 1056 49.32 -15.88 -2.12
C ALA A 1056 50.40 -16.30 -1.11
N PHE A 1057 50.02 -17.07 -0.09
CA PHE A 1057 50.96 -17.77 0.80
C PHE A 1057 51.13 -19.24 0.33
N HIS A 1058 52.39 -19.70 0.24
CA HIS A 1058 52.84 -21.10 0.34
C HIS A 1058 52.46 -22.21 -0.71
N ARG A 1059 53.53 -22.89 -1.18
CA ARG A 1059 53.68 -24.35 -1.48
C ARG A 1059 53.10 -24.97 -2.78
N SER A 1060 53.83 -24.83 -3.89
CA SER A 1060 54.75 -25.84 -4.50
C SER A 1060 54.54 -27.35 -4.21
N PRO A 1061 54.87 -28.33 -5.12
CA PRO A 1061 55.10 -28.28 -6.60
C PRO A 1061 54.47 -29.45 -7.43
N ASN A 1062 54.45 -29.35 -8.78
CA ASN A 1062 55.11 -30.33 -9.69
C ASN A 1062 55.12 -30.00 -11.20
N ASN A 1063 56.33 -30.10 -11.78
CA ASN A 1063 56.81 -30.29 -13.17
C ASN A 1063 55.91 -30.28 -14.45
N GLN A 1064 56.45 -29.58 -15.48
CA GLN A 1064 56.61 -29.94 -16.92
C GLN A 1064 55.33 -30.10 -17.79
N SER A 1065 55.24 -29.61 -19.05
CA SER A 1065 56.10 -28.82 -19.97
C SER A 1065 55.19 -28.14 -21.05
N ALA A 1066 55.56 -27.49 -22.17
CA ALA A 1066 56.81 -27.30 -22.94
C ALA A 1066 56.80 -25.94 -23.72
N ASN A 1067 57.38 -25.87 -24.94
CA ASN A 1067 57.66 -24.64 -25.71
C ASN A 1067 56.59 -24.22 -26.75
N PRO A 1068 56.52 -22.91 -27.07
CA PRO A 1068 56.10 -22.36 -28.36
C PRO A 1068 57.24 -21.62 -29.12
N GLU A 1069 57.09 -21.47 -30.44
CA GLU A 1069 57.80 -20.52 -31.33
C GLU A 1069 56.80 -20.02 -32.40
N ASP A 1070 56.99 -18.91 -33.12
CA ASP A 1070 57.33 -17.53 -32.73
C ASP A 1070 56.84 -16.62 -33.90
N GLY A 1071 56.76 -15.29 -33.73
CA GLY A 1071 56.37 -14.40 -34.84
C GLY A 1071 55.95 -12.97 -34.46
N LEU A 1072 56.88 -12.15 -33.98
CA LEU A 1072 56.65 -10.72 -33.68
C LEU A 1072 57.56 -9.79 -34.49
N ILE A 1073 56.99 -8.73 -35.06
CA ILE A 1073 57.73 -7.64 -35.71
C ILE A 1073 57.99 -6.52 -34.68
N LYS A 1074 59.23 -6.02 -34.63
CA LYS A 1074 59.64 -4.90 -33.77
C LYS A 1074 59.71 -3.59 -34.55
N CYS A 1075 59.19 -2.52 -33.96
CA CYS A 1075 59.60 -1.14 -34.24
C CYS A 1075 59.99 -0.47 -32.91
N THR A 1076 61.06 0.32 -32.91
CA THR A 1076 61.66 0.88 -31.70
C THR A 1076 61.98 2.36 -31.86
N SER A 1077 61.35 3.20 -31.05
CA SER A 1077 61.80 4.56 -30.76
C SER A 1077 61.45 4.88 -29.31
N ILE A 1078 62.33 5.59 -28.61
CA ILE A 1078 62.23 5.90 -27.17
C ILE A 1078 62.35 7.42 -27.02
N PRO A 1079 61.51 8.10 -26.20
CA PRO A 1079 61.64 9.54 -25.97
C PRO A 1079 62.88 9.89 -25.15
N GLU A 1080 63.49 11.06 -25.42
CA GLU A 1080 64.52 11.62 -24.55
C GLU A 1080 63.96 12.75 -23.65
N PRO A 1081 64.61 13.06 -22.51
CA PRO A 1081 64.08 14.00 -21.52
C PRO A 1081 64.06 15.46 -22.02
N GLY A 1082 62.94 15.88 -22.60
CA GLY A 1082 62.72 17.25 -23.09
C GLY A 1082 61.75 17.35 -24.27
N ASP A 1083 61.50 16.25 -24.99
CA ASP A 1083 60.55 16.21 -26.10
C ASP A 1083 59.12 16.58 -25.64
N THR A 1084 58.45 17.50 -26.34
CA THR A 1084 57.03 17.73 -26.14
C THR A 1084 56.19 16.70 -26.89
N ALA A 1085 54.91 16.56 -26.51
CA ALA A 1085 53.99 15.66 -27.21
C ALA A 1085 53.87 15.98 -28.73
N ASN A 1086 53.97 17.25 -29.12
CA ASN A 1086 53.97 17.64 -30.54
C ASN A 1086 55.26 17.21 -31.26
N ASP A 1087 56.43 17.25 -30.60
CA ASP A 1087 57.69 16.83 -31.22
C ASP A 1087 57.68 15.32 -31.51
N LEU A 1088 57.17 14.53 -30.56
CA LEU A 1088 56.98 13.09 -30.73
C LEU A 1088 55.99 12.77 -31.86
N ILE A 1089 54.84 13.47 -31.89
CA ILE A 1089 53.83 13.32 -32.96
C ILE A 1089 54.40 13.71 -34.32
N CYS A 1090 55.18 14.79 -34.41
CA CYS A 1090 55.83 15.22 -35.66
C CYS A 1090 56.86 14.20 -36.17
N ARG A 1091 57.64 13.56 -35.29
CA ARG A 1091 58.59 12.49 -35.68
C ARG A 1091 57.86 11.20 -36.11
N LEU A 1092 56.76 10.85 -35.45
CA LEU A 1092 55.92 9.73 -35.88
C LEU A 1092 55.25 10.02 -37.24
N ALA A 1093 54.71 11.22 -37.44
CA ALA A 1093 54.11 11.65 -38.70
C ALA A 1093 55.11 11.73 -39.86
N SER A 1094 56.38 12.08 -39.62
CA SER A 1094 57.41 12.07 -40.67
C SER A 1094 57.82 10.64 -41.05
N SER A 1095 57.91 9.71 -40.10
CA SER A 1095 58.15 8.29 -40.40
C SER A 1095 56.98 7.65 -41.17
N SER A 1096 55.74 8.02 -40.85
CA SER A 1096 54.54 7.56 -41.55
C SER A 1096 54.35 8.16 -42.95
N ARG A 1097 55.08 9.21 -43.32
CA ARG A 1097 54.98 9.85 -44.66
C ARG A 1097 55.64 9.05 -45.79
N GLN A 1098 56.49 8.07 -45.49
CA GLN A 1098 57.13 7.23 -46.52
C GLN A 1098 56.30 6.01 -46.95
N SER A 1099 55.22 5.67 -46.25
CA SER A 1099 54.38 4.49 -46.56
C SER A 1099 53.01 4.80 -47.17
N LEU A 1100 52.70 6.10 -47.40
CA LEU A 1100 51.39 6.56 -47.90
C LEU A 1100 51.54 7.55 -49.08
N GLN A 1101 52.18 7.09 -50.15
CA GLN A 1101 52.10 7.70 -51.48
C GLN A 1101 51.26 6.84 -52.43
N ASP A 1102 49.96 6.72 -52.15
CA ASP A 1102 48.92 6.67 -53.19
C ASP A 1102 47.51 6.75 -52.58
N THR A 1103 46.60 7.45 -53.28
CA THR A 1103 45.19 7.80 -52.96
C THR A 1103 44.93 9.11 -52.19
N SER A 1104 44.18 10.00 -52.84
CA SER A 1104 43.80 11.33 -52.33
C SER A 1104 42.79 11.31 -51.17
N SER A 1105 42.01 10.24 -51.04
CA SER A 1105 41.01 10.07 -49.97
C SER A 1105 41.63 9.82 -48.58
N GLY A 1106 42.90 9.38 -48.51
CA GLY A 1106 43.58 9.15 -47.23
C GLY A 1106 43.89 10.44 -46.47
N MET A 1107 44.34 11.49 -47.18
CA MET A 1107 44.70 12.79 -46.59
C MET A 1107 43.51 13.49 -45.93
N GLU A 1108 42.36 13.54 -46.60
CA GLU A 1108 41.16 14.23 -46.09
C GLU A 1108 40.62 13.58 -44.80
N TYR A 1109 40.76 12.26 -44.67
CA TYR A 1109 40.39 11.55 -43.45
C TYR A 1109 41.37 11.82 -42.29
N LEU A 1110 42.65 12.00 -42.60
CA LEU A 1110 43.72 12.23 -41.61
C LEU A 1110 43.66 13.66 -41.04
N GLU A 1111 43.39 14.67 -41.88
CA GLU A 1111 43.10 16.04 -41.41
C GLU A 1111 41.84 16.10 -40.55
N ARG A 1112 40.76 15.41 -40.93
CA ARG A 1112 39.54 15.32 -40.10
C ARG A 1112 39.79 14.64 -38.75
N ALA A 1113 40.58 13.55 -38.72
CA ALA A 1113 40.95 12.88 -37.48
C ALA A 1113 41.77 13.78 -36.53
N LEU A 1114 42.77 14.50 -37.06
CA LEU A 1114 43.56 15.48 -36.30
C LEU A 1114 42.68 16.63 -35.77
N THR A 1115 41.74 17.13 -36.59
CA THR A 1115 40.81 18.20 -36.20
C THR A 1115 39.90 17.76 -35.04
N LEU A 1116 39.38 16.53 -35.06
CA LEU A 1116 38.61 15.97 -33.95
C LEU A 1116 39.46 15.76 -32.68
N GLY A 1117 40.71 15.31 -32.81
CA GLY A 1117 41.61 15.13 -31.66
C GLY A 1117 41.88 16.44 -30.91
N ILE A 1118 42.08 17.54 -31.64
CA ILE A 1118 42.29 18.88 -31.06
C ILE A 1118 41.03 19.38 -30.32
N ALA A 1119 39.84 19.13 -30.87
CA ALA A 1119 38.58 19.55 -30.26
C ALA A 1119 38.30 18.86 -28.90
N VAL A 1120 38.64 17.58 -28.76
CA VAL A 1120 38.49 16.83 -27.50
C VAL A 1120 39.40 17.40 -26.40
N PHE A 1121 40.61 17.85 -26.73
CA PHE A 1121 41.56 18.42 -25.77
C PHE A 1121 41.20 19.82 -25.25
N GLN A 1122 40.27 20.54 -25.89
CA GLN A 1122 39.87 21.89 -25.50
C GLN A 1122 38.63 21.95 -24.60
N THR A 1123 37.97 20.82 -24.31
CA THR A 1123 36.64 20.80 -23.64
C THR A 1123 36.64 20.29 -22.19
N THR A 1124 37.81 20.02 -21.59
CA THR A 1124 37.94 19.59 -20.18
C THR A 1124 38.47 20.73 -19.28
N PRO A 1125 37.65 21.30 -18.38
CA PRO A 1125 38.12 22.23 -17.35
C PRO A 1125 39.10 21.56 -16.38
N LYS A 1126 40.18 22.26 -16.03
CA LYS A 1126 41.26 21.73 -15.17
C LYS A 1126 40.77 21.46 -13.74
N TRP A 1127 41.30 20.41 -13.12
CA TRP A 1127 41.33 20.29 -11.66
C TRP A 1127 42.19 21.42 -11.07
N GLY A 1128 41.59 22.24 -10.22
CA GLY A 1128 42.26 23.34 -9.51
C GLY A 1128 43.03 22.83 -8.29
N VAL A 1129 44.33 23.07 -8.28
CA VAL A 1129 45.27 22.72 -7.18
C VAL A 1129 44.82 23.30 -5.84
N VAL A 1130 44.81 22.46 -4.79
CA VAL A 1130 44.90 22.93 -3.41
C VAL A 1130 46.37 23.05 -3.01
N LYS A 1131 46.87 24.28 -2.87
CA LYS A 1131 48.06 24.60 -2.07
C LYS A 1131 47.87 25.95 -1.39
N GLY A 1132 48.32 26.03 -0.14
CA GLY A 1132 48.09 27.15 0.77
C GLY A 1132 48.96 27.05 2.02
N VAL A 1133 50.27 26.85 1.83
CA VAL A 1133 51.31 27.19 2.79
C VAL A 1133 52.30 28.04 2.00
N SER A 1134 52.55 29.27 2.49
CA SER A 1134 53.20 30.40 1.80
C SER A 1134 52.65 30.69 0.40
#